data_AF-A0A0H2UUJ8-F1
#
_entry.id   AF-A0A0H2UUJ8-F1
#
_cell.length_a   1.000
_cell.length_b   1.000
_cell.length_c   1.000
_cell.angle_alpha   90.00
_cell.angle_beta   90.00
_cell.angle_gamma   90.00
#
_symmetry.space_group_name_H-M   'P 1'
#
loop_
_entity.id
_entity.type
_entity.pdbx_description
1 polymer ?
#
loop_
_entity_poly.entity_id
_entity_poly.type
_entity_poly.pdbx_seq_one_letter_code
_entity_poly.pdbx_strand_id
1 'polypeptide(L)'
;MTLTTVSVVTHNQEVFSLVKEPILKQTQASSSISGADYAESSGKSKLKINETSGPVDDTVTDLFSDKRTTPEKIKDNLAKGPREQELKAVTENTESEKQITSGSQLEQSKESLSLNKRVPSTSNWEICDFITKGNTLVGLSKSGVEKLSQTDHLVLPSQAADGTQLIQVASFAFTPDKKTAIAEYTSRAGENGEISQLDVDGKEIINEGEVFNSYLLKKVTIPTGYKHIGQDAFVDNKNIAEVNLPESLETISDYAFAHLALKQIDLPDNLKAIGELAFFDNQITGKLSLPRQLMRLAERAFKSNHIKTIEFRGNSLKVIGEASFQDNDLSQLMLPDGLEKIESEAFTGNPGDDHYNNRVVLWTKSGKNPYGLATENTYVNPDKSLWQESPEIDYTKWLEEDFTYQKNSVTGFSSKGLQKVKRNKNLEIPKQHNGVTITEIGDNAFRNVDFQNKTLRKYDLEEVKLPSTIRKIGAFAFQSNNLKSFEASDDLEEIKEGAFMNNRIETLELKDKLVTIGDAAFHINHIYAIVLPESVQEIGRSAFRQNGANNLIFMGSKVKTIGEMAFLSNRLEHLDLSEQKQLTEIPVQAFSDNALKEVLLPASLKTIREEAFKKNHLKQLEVASALSHIAFNALDDNDGDEQFDNKVVVKTHHNSYALADGEHFIVDPDKLSSTMVDLEKILKLIEGLDYSTLRQTTQTQFRDMTTAGKALLSKSKLRQGEKQKFLQEAQFFLGRVDLDKAIAKAEKALVTKKATKNGQLLGRSINKAVLAYNNSAIKKANVKRLEKELDLLTGLVEGKGPLAQATMVQGVYLLKTPLPLPEYYIGLNVYFDKSGKLIYALDMSDTIGEGQKDAYGNPILNVDEDNEGYHALAVATLADYEGLDIKTILNSKLSQLTSIRQVPTAAYHRAGIFQAIQNAAAEAEQLLPKPGTHSEKSSSSESANSKDRGLQSNPKTNRGRHSAILPRTGSKGSFVYGILGYTSVALLSLIAAIKKKKY
;
A
#
# COMPACT_ATOMS: atom_id res chain seq x y z
N MET A 1 1.10 -4.96 14.02
CA MET A 1 1.00 -4.11 12.82
C MET A 1 0.49 -4.98 11.70
N THR A 2 -0.68 -4.66 11.16
CA THR A 2 -1.21 -5.23 9.92
C THR A 2 -1.50 -4.04 9.01
N LEU A 3 -0.55 -3.74 8.12
CA LEU A 3 -0.82 -2.85 7.00
C LEU A 3 -1.67 -3.64 6.02
N THR A 4 -2.97 -3.34 5.95
CA THR A 4 -3.83 -3.77 4.84
C THR A 4 -3.42 -2.99 3.59
N THR A 5 -2.34 -3.44 2.95
CA THR A 5 -2.02 -3.07 1.58
C THR A 5 -3.17 -3.53 0.69
N VAL A 6 -3.89 -2.58 0.08
CA VAL A 6 -4.91 -2.87 -0.93
C VAL A 6 -4.21 -3.30 -2.22
N SER A 7 -3.76 -4.55 -2.23
CA SER A 7 -3.05 -5.17 -3.34
C SER A 7 -4.02 -5.55 -4.46
N VAL A 8 -4.32 -4.56 -5.31
CA VAL A 8 -5.03 -4.78 -6.59
C VAL A 8 -4.10 -5.51 -7.57
N VAL A 9 -3.92 -6.82 -7.35
CA VAL A 9 -3.17 -7.72 -8.23
C VAL A 9 -4.08 -8.89 -8.64
N THR A 10 -5.09 -8.58 -9.45
CA THR A 10 -5.83 -9.61 -10.20
C THR A 10 -4.93 -10.20 -11.28
N HIS A 11 -4.25 -11.30 -10.95
CA HIS A 11 -3.44 -12.04 -11.93
C HIS A 11 -4.33 -12.61 -13.04
N ASN A 12 -3.94 -12.39 -14.30
CA ASN A 12 -4.70 -12.80 -15.49
C ASN A 12 -4.99 -14.31 -15.52
N GLN A 13 -6.26 -14.69 -15.66
CA GLN A 13 -6.68 -15.96 -16.25
C GLN A 13 -7.90 -15.79 -17.18
N GLU A 14 -8.02 -16.73 -18.12
CA GLU A 14 -9.15 -16.97 -19.02
C GLU A 14 -9.46 -15.90 -20.10
N VAL A 15 -8.66 -15.93 -21.18
CA VAL A 15 -9.15 -15.63 -22.53
C VAL A 15 -9.35 -16.94 -23.29
N PHE A 16 -10.60 -17.36 -23.45
CA PHE A 16 -11.02 -18.34 -24.46
C PHE A 16 -12.42 -17.98 -25.00
N SER A 17 -12.75 -18.46 -26.20
CA SER A 17 -13.60 -17.73 -27.13
C SER A 17 -14.98 -18.35 -27.43
N LEU A 18 -15.96 -17.45 -27.57
CA LEU A 18 -17.11 -17.51 -28.52
C LEU A 18 -18.09 -18.70 -28.47
N VAL A 19 -19.34 -18.38 -28.11
CA VAL A 19 -20.52 -18.78 -28.89
C VAL A 19 -21.42 -17.56 -29.08
N LYS A 20 -21.97 -17.35 -30.29
CA LYS A 20 -23.04 -16.39 -30.59
C LYS A 20 -24.33 -17.15 -30.92
N GLU A 21 -25.49 -16.59 -30.60
CA GLU A 21 -26.57 -16.27 -31.59
C GLU A 21 -27.68 -15.38 -30.94
N PRO A 22 -28.66 -14.80 -31.68
CA PRO A 22 -29.04 -13.39 -31.49
C PRO A 22 -30.56 -13.16 -31.22
N ILE A 23 -31.16 -12.07 -31.76
CA ILE A 23 -32.61 -11.72 -31.84
C ILE A 23 -33.16 -11.00 -30.57
N LEU A 24 -33.87 -9.84 -30.60
CA LEU A 24 -34.38 -8.97 -31.70
C LEU A 24 -34.51 -7.46 -31.28
N LYS A 25 -34.71 -6.60 -32.30
CA LYS A 25 -34.92 -5.12 -32.31
C LYS A 25 -36.01 -4.57 -31.36
N GLN A 26 -35.95 -3.25 -31.08
CA GLN A 26 -36.91 -2.28 -31.69
C GLN A 26 -36.51 -0.78 -31.62
N THR A 27 -36.62 -0.10 -32.79
CA THR A 27 -36.98 1.34 -33.07
C THR A 27 -36.30 2.49 -32.29
N GLN A 28 -35.62 3.44 -32.96
CA GLN A 28 -36.14 4.62 -33.70
C GLN A 28 -36.82 5.69 -32.80
N ALA A 29 -36.70 6.99 -33.07
CA ALA A 29 -36.38 7.65 -34.35
C ALA A 29 -35.40 8.85 -34.24
N SER A 30 -34.86 9.26 -35.38
CA SER A 30 -34.04 10.45 -35.57
C SER A 30 -34.88 11.70 -35.85
N SER A 31 -34.29 12.89 -35.65
CA SER A 31 -34.58 14.05 -36.49
C SER A 31 -33.30 14.88 -36.67
N SER A 32 -33.12 15.42 -37.87
CA SER A 32 -31.97 16.22 -38.30
C SER A 32 -32.45 17.53 -38.93
N ILE A 33 -31.61 18.57 -38.90
CA ILE A 33 -31.62 19.84 -39.67
C ILE A 33 -30.53 20.71 -39.01
N SER A 34 -29.34 20.93 -39.60
CA SER A 34 -28.99 21.89 -40.66
C SER A 34 -29.42 23.34 -40.37
N GLY A 35 -28.58 24.38 -40.38
CA GLY A 35 -27.16 24.51 -40.77
C GLY A 35 -26.93 25.89 -41.41
N ALA A 36 -25.67 26.35 -41.54
CA ALA A 36 -25.27 27.62 -42.17
C ALA A 36 -25.73 28.91 -41.39
N ASP A 37 -25.10 30.09 -41.50
CA ASP A 37 -23.80 30.43 -42.12
C ASP A 37 -23.22 31.79 -41.65
N TYR A 38 -21.92 31.98 -41.91
CA TYR A 38 -21.15 33.24 -42.11
C TYR A 38 -21.14 34.45 -41.13
N ALA A 39 -19.90 34.95 -40.97
CA ALA A 39 -19.45 36.36 -40.94
C ALA A 39 -19.75 37.26 -39.72
N GLU A 40 -18.99 38.36 -39.49
CA GLU A 40 -17.53 38.60 -39.57
C GLU A 40 -17.23 39.98 -38.92
N SER A 41 -15.96 40.23 -38.54
CA SER A 41 -15.43 41.58 -38.23
C SER A 41 -15.97 42.25 -36.92
N SER A 42 -15.36 43.32 -36.38
CA SER A 42 -13.93 43.69 -36.32
C SER A 42 -13.68 44.81 -35.29
N GLY A 43 -12.43 44.88 -34.80
CA GLY A 43 -11.84 46.05 -34.14
C GLY A 43 -12.01 46.13 -32.62
N LYS A 44 -11.13 46.78 -31.84
CA LYS A 44 -9.69 47.09 -31.88
C LYS A 44 -9.43 48.17 -30.81
N SER A 45 -8.41 47.98 -29.98
CA SER A 45 -7.68 49.03 -29.22
C SER A 45 -8.43 49.70 -28.03
N LYS A 46 -7.77 50.29 -27.02
CA LYS A 46 -6.34 50.71 -26.89
C LYS A 46 -5.72 50.32 -25.53
N LEU A 47 -4.38 50.25 -25.50
CA LEU A 47 -3.58 50.32 -24.27
C LEU A 47 -3.47 51.77 -23.75
N LYS A 48 -3.15 51.97 -22.47
CA LYS A 48 -1.83 52.52 -22.09
C LYS A 48 -1.47 52.33 -20.60
N ILE A 49 -0.20 52.63 -20.29
CA ILE A 49 0.53 52.41 -19.03
C ILE A 49 1.13 53.77 -18.60
N ASN A 50 1.43 53.97 -17.31
CA ASN A 50 2.72 54.53 -16.85
C ASN A 50 2.87 54.52 -15.31
N GLU A 51 4.12 54.55 -14.84
CA GLU A 51 4.57 54.53 -13.43
C GLU A 51 5.01 55.94 -12.95
N THR A 52 5.33 56.13 -11.65
CA THR A 52 6.52 56.89 -11.19
C THR A 52 6.77 56.83 -9.65
N SER A 53 8.00 56.45 -9.27
CA SER A 53 8.85 56.88 -8.11
C SER A 53 8.31 57.09 -6.67
N GLY A 54 9.07 56.59 -5.66
CA GLY A 54 8.95 56.90 -4.21
C GLY A 54 9.65 58.21 -3.76
N PRO A 55 10.16 58.38 -2.49
CA PRO A 55 10.88 57.35 -1.69
C PRO A 55 10.76 57.36 -0.12
N VAL A 56 11.29 56.29 0.51
CA VAL A 56 12.10 56.22 1.77
C VAL A 56 11.51 56.42 3.21
N ASP A 57 11.68 55.34 4.01
CA ASP A 57 12.04 55.17 5.44
C ASP A 57 11.11 54.95 6.68
N ASP A 58 11.66 54.06 7.54
CA ASP A 58 11.69 53.93 9.01
C ASP A 58 10.64 53.24 9.94
N THR A 59 11.20 52.49 10.92
CA THR A 59 10.67 51.95 12.22
C THR A 59 9.48 50.95 12.23
N VAL A 60 9.62 49.62 12.45
CA VAL A 60 10.07 48.83 13.64
C VAL A 60 9.00 48.54 14.74
N THR A 61 8.85 47.24 15.08
CA THR A 61 8.18 46.56 16.24
C THR A 61 6.65 46.60 16.46
N ASP A 62 6.03 45.42 16.27
CA ASP A 62 5.57 44.48 17.33
C ASP A 62 4.72 45.00 18.52
N LEU A 63 3.61 44.29 18.79
CA LEU A 63 2.70 44.50 19.94
C LEU A 63 2.05 43.20 20.44
N PHE A 64 2.75 42.46 21.30
CA PHE A 64 2.15 41.48 22.22
C PHE A 64 2.09 42.03 23.66
N SER A 65 0.88 42.21 24.21
CA SER A 65 0.48 41.93 25.62
C SER A 65 -0.91 42.54 25.90
N ASP A 66 -1.91 41.96 26.60
CA ASP A 66 -2.05 40.87 27.60
C ASP A 66 -2.39 41.41 29.02
N LYS A 67 -3.23 40.64 29.75
CA LYS A 67 -3.64 40.69 31.18
C LYS A 67 -4.76 41.65 31.66
N ARG A 68 -5.87 40.99 32.07
CA ARG A 68 -6.62 41.11 33.37
C ARG A 68 -7.31 42.46 33.69
N THR A 69 -8.58 42.52 34.14
CA THR A 69 -9.08 42.02 35.45
C THR A 69 -10.63 42.02 35.57
N THR A 70 -11.15 41.29 36.57
CA THR A 70 -12.48 41.42 37.23
C THR A 70 -12.29 42.06 38.64
N PRO A 71 -13.29 42.43 39.50
CA PRO A 71 -14.65 41.87 39.61
C PRO A 71 -15.84 42.74 40.17
N GLU A 72 -17.01 42.09 40.29
CA GLU A 72 -18.13 42.22 41.28
C GLU A 72 -18.96 43.51 41.60
N LYS A 73 -20.29 43.35 41.42
CA LYS A 73 -21.46 43.66 42.30
C LYS A 73 -21.71 45.08 42.88
N ILE A 74 -22.99 45.52 42.87
CA ILE A 74 -23.91 45.58 44.05
C ILE A 74 -25.29 46.24 43.71
N LYS A 75 -26.42 45.53 44.00
CA LYS A 75 -27.80 46.02 44.35
C LYS A 75 -28.57 46.95 43.37
N ASP A 76 -29.90 47.19 43.44
CA ASP A 76 -31.08 46.69 44.20
C ASP A 76 -32.37 47.15 43.44
N ASN A 77 -33.63 46.69 43.60
CA ASN A 77 -34.30 45.50 44.18
C ASN A 77 -35.79 45.47 43.67
N LEU A 78 -36.66 44.65 44.29
CA LEU A 78 -38.13 44.78 44.42
C LEU A 78 -39.09 44.65 43.20
N ALA A 79 -39.75 43.48 43.16
CA ALA A 79 -41.20 43.29 43.46
C ALA A 79 -42.24 42.89 42.37
N LYS A 80 -42.92 41.76 42.68
CA LYS A 80 -44.33 41.36 42.37
C LYS A 80 -44.74 40.94 40.94
N GLY A 81 -45.22 39.69 40.83
CA GLY A 81 -46.19 39.23 39.82
C GLY A 81 -47.66 39.33 40.30
N PRO A 82 -48.64 38.89 39.49
CA PRO A 82 -49.19 37.51 39.55
C PRO A 82 -49.04 36.77 38.18
N ARG A 83 -49.21 35.44 37.99
CA ARG A 83 -50.38 34.53 38.19
C ARG A 83 -51.63 34.95 37.37
N GLU A 84 -52.41 34.06 36.74
CA GLU A 84 -52.62 32.61 36.95
C GLU A 84 -53.24 31.91 35.70
N GLN A 85 -53.10 30.57 35.58
CA GLN A 85 -54.01 29.59 34.92
C GLN A 85 -54.42 29.73 33.42
N GLU A 86 -55.15 28.79 32.81
CA GLU A 86 -54.88 27.34 32.54
C GLU A 86 -55.97 26.74 31.60
N LEU A 87 -55.62 25.68 30.86
CA LEU A 87 -56.48 24.58 30.33
C LEU A 87 -57.69 24.81 29.35
N LYS A 88 -57.62 24.08 28.22
CA LYS A 88 -58.71 23.31 27.52
C LYS A 88 -59.83 24.07 26.76
N ALA A 89 -60.51 23.48 25.76
CA ALA A 89 -60.21 22.39 24.79
C ALA A 89 -61.39 22.21 23.79
N VAL A 90 -61.11 21.76 22.54
CA VAL A 90 -62.07 21.06 21.60
C VAL A 90 -63.21 21.99 21.05
N THR A 91 -63.82 21.86 19.86
CA THR A 91 -63.98 20.77 18.85
C THR A 91 -63.89 21.25 17.38
N GLU A 92 -63.42 20.36 16.49
CA GLU A 92 -63.89 19.98 15.12
C GLU A 92 -64.61 20.92 14.12
N ASN A 93 -64.16 20.82 12.85
CA ASN A 93 -64.88 20.66 11.56
C ASN A 93 -65.99 21.67 11.15
N THR A 94 -65.96 22.28 9.95
CA THR A 94 -66.10 21.57 8.65
C THR A 94 -65.54 22.31 7.40
N GLU A 95 -65.21 21.50 6.39
CA GLU A 95 -65.53 21.56 4.93
C GLU A 95 -66.23 22.80 4.31
N SER A 96 -66.07 23.14 3.00
CA SER A 96 -65.14 22.70 1.92
C SER A 96 -65.27 23.63 0.67
N GLU A 97 -64.97 23.13 -0.55
CA GLU A 97 -65.17 23.75 -1.89
C GLU A 97 -64.23 24.92 -2.35
N LYS A 98 -64.11 25.26 -3.65
CA LYS A 98 -63.67 24.49 -4.85
C LYS A 98 -63.39 25.42 -6.05
N GLN A 99 -62.65 24.92 -7.06
CA GLN A 99 -62.59 25.33 -8.49
C GLN A 99 -62.00 26.70 -8.96
N ILE A 100 -60.71 26.64 -9.37
CA ILE A 100 -60.19 26.84 -10.76
C ILE A 100 -60.84 27.92 -11.68
N THR A 101 -60.07 28.92 -12.18
CA THR A 101 -59.78 29.12 -13.63
C THR A 101 -58.82 30.28 -14.02
N SER A 102 -58.05 30.02 -15.09
CA SER A 102 -57.54 30.92 -16.17
C SER A 102 -56.46 32.02 -15.98
N GLY A 103 -55.34 31.82 -16.72
CA GLY A 103 -54.55 32.86 -17.45
C GLY A 103 -53.47 33.67 -16.68
N SER A 104 -52.43 34.23 -17.29
CA SER A 104 -51.74 33.95 -18.59
C SER A 104 -50.43 34.78 -18.70
N GLN A 105 -49.50 34.39 -19.60
CA GLN A 105 -48.22 35.10 -19.94
C GLN A 105 -47.14 35.02 -18.84
N LEU A 106 -45.92 34.48 -19.07
CA LEU A 106 -44.80 34.82 -19.99
C LEU A 106 -43.88 35.94 -19.47
N GLU A 107 -42.71 35.59 -18.91
CA GLU A 107 -41.41 35.78 -19.59
C GLU A 107 -40.23 35.00 -18.90
N GLN A 108 -38.97 35.28 -19.28
CA GLN A 108 -37.79 34.41 -19.08
C GLN A 108 -36.63 35.06 -18.29
N SER A 109 -36.00 34.32 -17.36
CA SER A 109 -34.55 34.36 -17.02
C SER A 109 -34.26 33.28 -15.94
N LYS A 110 -33.34 32.34 -16.13
CA LYS A 110 -31.85 32.40 -16.08
C LYS A 110 -31.25 32.66 -14.69
N GLU A 111 -30.28 31.80 -14.35
CA GLU A 111 -29.15 32.03 -13.43
C GLU A 111 -29.45 32.40 -11.96
N SER A 112 -29.46 31.39 -11.08
CA SER A 112 -28.32 31.18 -10.16
C SER A 112 -28.50 29.93 -9.28
N LEU A 113 -27.46 29.09 -9.20
CA LEU A 113 -27.31 28.05 -8.18
C LEU A 113 -26.77 28.69 -6.89
N SER A 114 -27.64 29.42 -6.19
CA SER A 114 -27.32 29.92 -4.85
C SER A 114 -27.12 28.74 -3.90
N LEU A 115 -26.01 28.74 -3.14
CA LEU A 115 -25.78 27.74 -2.10
C LEU A 115 -26.86 27.86 -1.02
N ASN A 116 -27.84 26.96 -1.07
CA ASN A 116 -28.84 26.84 -0.02
C ASN A 116 -28.15 26.56 1.31
N LYS A 117 -28.29 27.49 2.27
CA LYS A 117 -27.94 27.24 3.67
C LYS A 117 -28.69 26.00 4.13
N ARG A 118 -27.97 24.89 4.37
CA ARG A 118 -28.53 23.68 5.00
C ARG A 118 -29.05 24.05 6.39
N VAL A 119 -30.35 24.26 6.50
CA VAL A 119 -31.06 24.12 7.77
C VAL A 119 -30.98 22.63 8.13
N PRO A 120 -30.51 22.24 9.33
CA PRO A 120 -30.50 20.84 9.72
C PRO A 120 -31.96 20.38 9.93
N SER A 121 -32.52 19.71 8.93
CA SER A 121 -33.77 18.99 9.08
C SER A 121 -33.54 17.80 10.01
N THR A 122 -34.34 17.69 11.06
CA THR A 122 -34.41 16.47 11.87
C THR A 122 -35.06 15.36 11.04
N SER A 123 -34.26 14.69 10.22
CA SER A 123 -34.70 13.58 9.38
C SER A 123 -35.11 12.40 10.27
N ASN A 124 -36.42 12.20 10.43
CA ASN A 124 -36.91 10.99 11.09
C ASN A 124 -36.46 9.77 10.27
N TRP A 125 -35.71 8.90 10.93
CA TRP A 125 -35.33 7.59 10.42
C TRP A 125 -36.50 6.63 10.58
N GLU A 126 -36.84 5.93 9.51
CA GLU A 126 -37.99 5.03 9.43
C GLU A 126 -37.50 3.61 9.15
N ILE A 127 -38.27 2.59 9.52
CA ILE A 127 -37.80 1.19 9.40
C ILE A 127 -37.54 0.76 7.94
N CYS A 128 -38.14 1.43 6.95
CA CYS A 128 -37.85 1.24 5.53
C CYS A 128 -36.43 1.68 5.10
N ASP A 129 -35.75 2.52 5.90
CA ASP A 129 -34.37 2.94 5.66
C ASP A 129 -33.33 1.86 6.03
N PHE A 130 -33.77 0.74 6.60
CA PHE A 130 -32.89 -0.30 7.15
C PHE A 130 -33.23 -1.69 6.63
N ILE A 131 -32.24 -2.58 6.73
CA ILE A 131 -32.41 -4.02 6.52
C ILE A 131 -32.38 -4.71 7.90
N THR A 132 -33.32 -5.61 8.17
CA THR A 132 -33.43 -6.36 9.43
C THR A 132 -33.69 -7.84 9.19
N LYS A 133 -32.99 -8.71 9.92
CA LYS A 133 -33.14 -10.17 9.89
C LYS A 133 -33.60 -10.64 11.27
N GLY A 134 -34.92 -10.71 11.47
CA GLY A 134 -35.53 -10.96 12.78
C GLY A 134 -35.21 -9.84 13.78
N ASN A 135 -34.60 -10.19 14.91
CA ASN A 135 -34.22 -9.24 15.97
C ASN A 135 -32.86 -8.53 15.74
N THR A 136 -32.29 -8.67 14.53
CA THR A 136 -30.97 -8.17 14.14
C THR A 136 -31.10 -7.05 13.10
N LEU A 137 -30.44 -5.92 13.34
CA LEU A 137 -30.27 -4.84 12.36
C LEU A 137 -29.02 -5.10 11.49
N VAL A 138 -29.16 -5.09 10.17
CA VAL A 138 -28.16 -5.62 9.22
C VAL A 138 -27.46 -4.53 8.40
N GLY A 139 -28.07 -3.35 8.27
CA GLY A 139 -27.48 -2.18 7.59
C GLY A 139 -28.54 -1.25 7.02
N LEU A 140 -28.13 -0.37 6.11
CA LEU A 140 -29.01 0.56 5.39
C LEU A 140 -29.66 -0.08 4.16
N SER A 141 -30.90 0.32 3.88
CA SER A 141 -31.56 0.15 2.59
C SER A 141 -31.16 1.26 1.61
N LYS A 142 -31.66 1.21 0.36
CA LYS A 142 -31.45 2.28 -0.62
C LYS A 142 -31.98 3.64 -0.15
N SER A 143 -33.18 3.70 0.45
CA SER A 143 -33.70 4.96 1.01
C SER A 143 -32.87 5.42 2.21
N GLY A 144 -32.30 4.49 2.98
CA GLY A 144 -31.39 4.82 4.08
C GLY A 144 -30.10 5.47 3.61
N VAL A 145 -29.51 5.02 2.50
CA VAL A 145 -28.31 5.64 1.90
C VAL A 145 -28.66 7.00 1.29
N GLU A 146 -29.80 7.11 0.60
CA GLU A 146 -30.31 8.39 0.07
C GLU A 146 -30.56 9.41 1.20
N LYS A 147 -31.15 8.97 2.32
CA LYS A 147 -31.40 9.78 3.52
C LYS A 147 -30.09 10.17 4.23
N LEU A 148 -29.10 9.27 4.30
CA LEU A 148 -27.77 9.54 4.86
C LEU A 148 -27.03 10.67 4.13
N SER A 149 -27.25 10.84 2.81
CA SER A 149 -26.66 11.97 2.06
C SER A 149 -27.16 13.37 2.52
N GLN A 150 -28.21 13.40 3.34
CA GLN A 150 -28.94 14.61 3.75
C GLN A 150 -28.75 14.96 5.23
N THR A 151 -28.24 14.04 6.06
CA THR A 151 -28.09 14.20 7.52
C THR A 151 -26.69 13.79 8.00
N ASP A 152 -26.20 14.38 9.09
CA ASP A 152 -24.99 13.93 9.78
C ASP A 152 -25.27 13.09 11.03
N HIS A 153 -26.55 12.78 11.31
CA HIS A 153 -27.01 11.99 12.46
C HIS A 153 -27.84 10.78 12.03
N LEU A 154 -27.29 9.58 12.23
CA LEU A 154 -27.95 8.29 12.11
C LEU A 154 -28.67 7.91 13.41
N VAL A 155 -29.96 7.61 13.35
CA VAL A 155 -30.74 7.07 14.47
C VAL A 155 -31.22 5.67 14.10
N LEU A 156 -30.86 4.65 14.87
CA LEU A 156 -31.27 3.28 14.59
C LEU A 156 -32.72 3.04 15.03
N PRO A 157 -33.49 2.18 14.34
CA PRO A 157 -34.86 1.84 14.73
C PRO A 157 -34.85 0.93 15.97
N SER A 158 -35.90 0.98 16.79
CA SER A 158 -36.05 0.05 17.93
C SER A 158 -36.73 -1.27 17.57
N GLN A 159 -37.46 -1.34 16.45
CA GLN A 159 -38.24 -2.50 16.02
C GLN A 159 -38.10 -2.73 14.51
N ALA A 160 -38.17 -3.98 14.09
CA ALA A 160 -38.31 -4.38 12.69
C ALA A 160 -39.73 -4.10 12.17
N ALA A 161 -39.92 -4.21 10.85
CA ALA A 161 -41.18 -3.85 10.20
C ALA A 161 -42.39 -4.74 10.58
N ASP A 162 -42.14 -5.90 11.18
CA ASP A 162 -43.13 -6.82 11.75
C ASP A 162 -43.43 -6.55 13.24
N GLY A 163 -42.79 -5.54 13.85
CA GLY A 163 -42.85 -5.23 15.27
C GLY A 163 -41.86 -6.00 16.15
N THR A 164 -41.00 -6.86 15.57
CA THR A 164 -39.98 -7.59 16.33
C THR A 164 -39.00 -6.60 16.96
N GLN A 165 -38.85 -6.65 18.29
CA GLN A 165 -37.88 -5.83 19.03
C GLN A 165 -36.45 -6.13 18.55
N LEU A 166 -35.75 -5.10 18.08
CA LEU A 166 -34.34 -5.22 17.71
C LEU A 166 -33.49 -5.22 18.99
N ILE A 167 -32.56 -6.18 19.07
CA ILE A 167 -31.68 -6.35 20.24
C ILE A 167 -30.19 -6.39 19.86
N GLN A 168 -29.85 -6.47 18.58
CA GLN A 168 -28.45 -6.49 18.15
C GLN A 168 -28.23 -5.82 16.80
N VAL A 169 -27.07 -5.18 16.66
CA VAL A 169 -26.51 -4.74 15.37
C VAL A 169 -25.62 -5.87 14.85
N ALA A 170 -25.81 -6.25 13.58
CA ALA A 170 -25.00 -7.28 12.92
C ALA A 170 -23.55 -6.84 12.74
N SER A 171 -22.69 -7.82 12.54
CA SER A 171 -21.30 -7.58 12.16
C SER A 171 -21.24 -6.97 10.75
N PHE A 172 -20.33 -6.02 10.54
CA PHE A 172 -20.21 -5.19 9.32
C PHE A 172 -21.47 -4.39 8.93
N ALA A 173 -22.43 -4.15 9.84
CA ALA A 173 -23.73 -3.57 9.49
C ALA A 173 -23.65 -2.17 8.85
N PHE A 174 -22.76 -1.32 9.36
CA PHE A 174 -22.53 0.05 8.90
C PHE A 174 -21.06 0.29 8.53
N THR A 175 -20.34 -0.72 8.06
CA THR A 175 -19.05 -0.51 7.37
C THR A 175 -19.33 0.17 6.02
N PRO A 176 -18.64 1.27 5.63
CA PRO A 176 -19.01 2.05 4.44
C PRO A 176 -19.01 1.23 3.15
N ASP A 177 -17.95 0.47 2.90
CA ASP A 177 -17.93 -0.62 1.92
C ASP A 177 -17.93 -1.99 2.60
N LYS A 178 -19.08 -2.33 3.20
CA LYS A 178 -19.28 -3.66 3.78
C LYS A 178 -19.15 -4.81 2.77
N LYS A 179 -19.33 -4.56 1.46
CA LYS A 179 -19.29 -5.63 0.44
C LYS A 179 -17.85 -6.09 0.23
N THR A 180 -16.91 -5.17 0.09
CA THR A 180 -15.47 -5.49 0.04
C THR A 180 -14.97 -6.00 1.39
N ALA A 181 -15.33 -5.37 2.52
CA ALA A 181 -14.89 -5.81 3.84
C ALA A 181 -15.34 -7.25 4.20
N ILE A 182 -16.60 -7.61 3.91
CA ILE A 182 -17.09 -8.99 4.11
C ILE A 182 -16.40 -9.97 3.17
N ALA A 183 -16.16 -9.62 1.90
CA ALA A 183 -15.43 -10.47 0.96
C ALA A 183 -13.98 -10.71 1.41
N GLU A 184 -13.29 -9.66 1.87
CA GLU A 184 -11.95 -9.78 2.45
C GLU A 184 -11.91 -10.61 3.72
N TYR A 185 -12.89 -10.47 4.62
CA TYR A 185 -12.94 -11.26 5.85
C TYR A 185 -13.23 -12.73 5.55
N THR A 186 -14.29 -13.01 4.78
CA THR A 186 -14.78 -14.38 4.52
C THR A 186 -13.92 -15.18 3.53
N SER A 187 -13.01 -14.53 2.81
CA SER A 187 -11.98 -15.21 1.99
C SER A 187 -10.72 -15.60 2.78
N ARG A 188 -10.55 -15.13 4.03
CA ARG A 188 -9.43 -15.54 4.89
C ARG A 188 -9.69 -16.95 5.43
N ALA A 189 -8.75 -17.85 5.19
CA ALA A 189 -8.70 -19.13 5.88
C ALA A 189 -8.25 -18.92 7.35
N GLY A 190 -8.95 -19.56 8.29
CA GLY A 190 -8.53 -19.60 9.70
C GLY A 190 -7.28 -20.45 9.93
N GLU A 191 -6.83 -20.57 11.19
CA GLU A 191 -5.65 -21.36 11.56
C GLU A 191 -5.69 -22.84 11.12
N ASN A 192 -6.90 -23.39 10.94
CA ASN A 192 -7.14 -24.74 10.45
C ASN A 192 -7.09 -24.88 8.91
N GLY A 193 -7.02 -23.77 8.16
CA GLY A 193 -7.07 -23.73 6.70
C GLY A 193 -8.48 -23.68 6.10
N GLU A 194 -9.54 -23.54 6.91
CA GLU A 194 -10.93 -23.46 6.46
C GLU A 194 -11.42 -21.99 6.45
N ILE A 195 -12.23 -21.63 5.44
CA ILE A 195 -12.88 -20.31 5.38
C ILE A 195 -14.13 -20.28 6.28
N SER A 196 -14.28 -19.21 7.06
CA SER A 196 -15.42 -19.02 7.96
C SER A 196 -16.45 -18.05 7.36
N GLN A 197 -17.74 -18.38 7.53
CA GLN A 197 -18.86 -17.44 7.32
C GLN A 197 -19.40 -16.89 8.65
N LEU A 198 -18.64 -17.07 9.73
CA LEU A 198 -18.95 -16.62 11.08
C LEU A 198 -18.00 -15.53 11.57
N ASP A 199 -18.53 -14.58 12.33
CA ASP A 199 -17.77 -13.59 13.09
C ASP A 199 -17.12 -14.18 14.35
N VAL A 200 -16.34 -13.37 15.08
CA VAL A 200 -15.68 -13.76 16.34
C VAL A 200 -16.64 -14.20 17.46
N ASP A 201 -17.90 -13.75 17.43
CA ASP A 201 -18.96 -14.19 18.35
C ASP A 201 -19.63 -15.51 17.90
N GLY A 202 -19.24 -16.06 16.73
CA GLY A 202 -19.79 -17.29 16.16
C GLY A 202 -21.12 -17.12 15.42
N LYS A 203 -21.47 -15.89 15.00
CA LYS A 203 -22.72 -15.57 14.30
C LYS A 203 -22.52 -15.49 12.79
N GLU A 204 -23.55 -15.83 12.03
CA GLU A 204 -23.59 -15.69 10.56
C GLU A 204 -23.31 -14.24 10.12
N ILE A 205 -22.35 -14.04 9.21
CA ILE A 205 -22.07 -12.73 8.61
C ILE A 205 -23.07 -12.46 7.47
N ILE A 206 -23.81 -11.35 7.58
CA ILE A 206 -24.94 -11.06 6.70
C ILE A 206 -24.56 -9.97 5.67
N ASN A 207 -24.24 -10.42 4.45
CA ASN A 207 -23.92 -9.55 3.30
C ASN A 207 -25.18 -9.01 2.60
N GLU A 208 -26.06 -8.36 3.38
CA GLU A 208 -27.28 -7.68 2.91
C GLU A 208 -27.21 -6.18 3.26
N GLY A 209 -27.94 -5.34 2.52
CA GLY A 209 -27.87 -3.88 2.62
C GLY A 209 -26.87 -3.23 1.65
N GLU A 210 -26.85 -1.90 1.65
CA GLU A 210 -26.11 -1.13 0.63
C GLU A 210 -24.81 -0.52 1.13
N VAL A 211 -23.89 -0.33 0.17
CA VAL A 211 -22.64 0.43 0.34
C VAL A 211 -22.97 1.92 0.37
N PHE A 212 -22.31 2.67 1.24
CA PHE A 212 -22.61 4.08 1.47
C PHE A 212 -21.37 4.94 1.71
N ASN A 213 -21.55 6.26 1.61
CA ASN A 213 -20.49 7.23 1.83
C ASN A 213 -20.60 7.84 3.25
N SER A 214 -19.54 7.69 4.05
CA SER A 214 -19.47 8.13 5.45
C SER A 214 -18.95 9.57 5.64
N TYR A 215 -18.65 10.33 4.58
CA TYR A 215 -18.09 11.69 4.70
C TYR A 215 -19.00 12.70 5.43
N LEU A 216 -20.31 12.44 5.51
CA LEU A 216 -21.26 13.28 6.24
C LEU A 216 -21.58 12.77 7.65
N LEU A 217 -21.41 11.48 7.94
CA LEU A 217 -21.92 10.85 9.17
C LEU A 217 -21.04 11.19 10.38
N LYS A 218 -21.57 12.00 11.31
CA LYS A 218 -20.86 12.47 12.52
C LYS A 218 -21.40 11.89 13.82
N LYS A 219 -22.66 11.44 13.83
CA LYS A 219 -23.36 11.03 15.04
C LYS A 219 -24.18 9.77 14.82
N VAL A 220 -24.10 8.83 15.76
CA VAL A 220 -24.99 7.66 15.81
C VAL A 220 -25.78 7.68 17.12
N THR A 221 -27.02 7.19 17.10
CA THR A 221 -27.82 6.97 18.31
C THR A 221 -28.51 5.62 18.24
N ILE A 222 -28.19 4.77 19.22
CA ILE A 222 -28.66 3.40 19.34
C ILE A 222 -29.72 3.39 20.45
N PRO A 223 -31.00 3.12 20.16
CA PRO A 223 -32.08 3.27 21.14
C PRO A 223 -32.09 2.14 22.19
N THR A 224 -32.84 2.34 23.27
CA THR A 224 -33.08 1.31 24.29
C THR A 224 -33.67 0.05 23.67
N GLY A 225 -33.14 -1.11 24.07
CA GLY A 225 -33.53 -2.43 23.57
C GLY A 225 -32.33 -3.23 23.04
N TYR A 226 -31.34 -2.54 22.45
CA TYR A 226 -30.10 -3.15 22.00
C TYR A 226 -29.25 -3.66 23.18
N LYS A 227 -28.76 -4.89 23.04
CA LYS A 227 -27.92 -5.65 23.97
C LYS A 227 -26.52 -5.92 23.42
N HIS A 228 -26.37 -6.02 22.10
CA HIS A 228 -25.11 -6.41 21.46
C HIS A 228 -24.80 -5.55 20.22
N ILE A 229 -23.56 -5.09 20.09
CA ILE A 229 -23.01 -4.56 18.84
C ILE A 229 -22.03 -5.59 18.28
N GLY A 230 -22.24 -6.04 17.03
CA GLY A 230 -21.41 -7.02 16.34
C GLY A 230 -20.02 -6.50 15.93
N GLN A 231 -19.22 -7.42 15.38
CA GLN A 231 -17.84 -7.18 14.93
C GLN A 231 -17.82 -6.16 13.78
N ASP A 232 -16.84 -5.25 13.75
CA ASP A 232 -16.66 -4.26 12.68
C ASP A 232 -17.89 -3.36 12.39
N ALA A 233 -18.90 -3.36 13.27
CA ALA A 233 -20.25 -2.88 12.95
C ALA A 233 -20.33 -1.42 12.48
N PHE A 234 -19.40 -0.55 12.90
CA PHE A 234 -19.28 0.83 12.45
C PHE A 234 -17.87 1.20 11.95
N VAL A 235 -16.98 0.22 11.72
CA VAL A 235 -15.54 0.47 11.44
C VAL A 235 -15.32 1.43 10.25
N ASP A 236 -14.23 2.20 10.29
CA ASP A 236 -13.79 3.15 9.25
C ASP A 236 -14.75 4.32 8.94
N ASN A 237 -15.78 4.56 9.76
CA ASN A 237 -16.61 5.77 9.71
C ASN A 237 -15.90 6.98 10.35
N LYS A 238 -14.78 7.40 9.74
CA LYS A 238 -13.79 8.38 10.23
C LYS A 238 -14.31 9.78 10.62
N ASN A 239 -15.59 10.08 10.40
CA ASN A 239 -16.23 11.33 10.82
C ASN A 239 -17.11 11.20 12.08
N ILE A 240 -17.43 9.99 12.53
CA ILE A 240 -18.29 9.78 13.72
C ILE A 240 -17.54 10.27 14.97
N ALA A 241 -18.03 11.38 15.54
CA ALA A 241 -17.48 12.02 16.73
C ALA A 241 -18.33 11.81 17.99
N GLU A 242 -19.58 11.34 17.84
CA GLU A 242 -20.52 11.05 18.93
C GLU A 242 -21.29 9.74 18.67
N VAL A 243 -21.30 8.82 19.65
CA VAL A 243 -22.15 7.61 19.64
C VAL A 243 -22.91 7.54 20.96
N ASN A 244 -24.23 7.59 20.88
CA ASN A 244 -25.09 7.38 22.05
C ASN A 244 -25.46 5.90 22.17
N LEU A 245 -24.95 5.25 23.22
CA LEU A 245 -25.20 3.85 23.58
C LEU A 245 -26.37 3.74 24.57
N PRO A 246 -27.18 2.67 24.53
CA PRO A 246 -28.30 2.50 25.45
C PRO A 246 -27.89 1.77 26.73
N GLU A 247 -28.54 2.09 27.85
CA GLU A 247 -28.36 1.39 29.14
C GLU A 247 -28.73 -0.10 29.11
N SER A 248 -29.37 -0.59 28.04
CA SER A 248 -29.65 -2.02 27.83
C SER A 248 -28.46 -2.82 27.27
N LEU A 249 -27.36 -2.16 26.89
CA LEU A 249 -26.23 -2.78 26.20
C LEU A 249 -25.40 -3.67 27.15
N GLU A 250 -25.14 -4.90 26.73
CA GLU A 250 -24.43 -5.92 27.51
C GLU A 250 -23.05 -6.26 26.92
N THR A 251 -22.87 -6.22 25.59
CA THR A 251 -21.58 -6.44 24.92
C THR A 251 -21.34 -5.51 23.73
N ILE A 252 -20.06 -5.19 23.51
CA ILE A 252 -19.53 -4.61 22.27
C ILE A 252 -18.45 -5.57 21.76
N SER A 253 -18.60 -6.06 20.54
CA SER A 253 -17.68 -7.03 19.91
C SER A 253 -16.43 -6.36 19.32
N ASP A 254 -15.56 -7.16 18.70
CA ASP A 254 -14.24 -6.72 18.24
C ASP A 254 -14.34 -5.69 17.10
N TYR A 255 -13.42 -4.72 17.07
CA TYR A 255 -13.36 -3.60 16.10
C TYR A 255 -14.64 -2.73 15.95
N ALA A 256 -15.71 -2.97 16.74
CA ALA A 256 -17.05 -2.44 16.49
C ALA A 256 -17.16 -0.91 16.29
N PHE A 257 -16.29 -0.14 16.95
CA PHE A 257 -16.16 1.31 16.84
C PHE A 257 -14.69 1.75 16.57
N ALA A 258 -13.91 0.94 15.87
CA ALA A 258 -12.53 1.28 15.48
C ALA A 258 -12.46 2.30 14.33
N HIS A 259 -11.39 3.10 14.28
CA HIS A 259 -11.11 4.09 13.24
C HIS A 259 -12.23 5.16 13.06
N LEU A 260 -12.76 5.68 14.17
CA LEU A 260 -13.71 6.80 14.21
C LEU A 260 -13.05 8.07 14.76
N ALA A 261 -13.83 9.14 14.93
CA ALA A 261 -13.40 10.40 15.52
C ALA A 261 -13.98 10.66 16.93
N LEU A 262 -14.38 9.61 17.66
CA LEU A 262 -15.07 9.76 18.96
C LEU A 262 -14.21 10.56 19.93
N LYS A 263 -14.72 11.72 20.39
CA LYS A 263 -14.01 12.56 21.36
C LYS A 263 -14.27 12.17 22.81
N GLN A 264 -15.42 11.56 23.05
CA GLN A 264 -15.87 10.99 24.33
C GLN A 264 -16.77 9.79 24.03
N ILE A 265 -16.92 8.89 25.00
CA ILE A 265 -17.89 7.79 24.95
C ILE A 265 -18.43 7.52 26.36
N ASP A 266 -19.76 7.51 26.51
CA ASP A 266 -20.41 7.11 27.75
C ASP A 266 -20.74 5.61 27.68
N LEU A 267 -20.02 4.83 28.49
CA LEU A 267 -20.22 3.39 28.58
C LEU A 267 -21.34 3.06 29.57
N PRO A 268 -22.40 2.34 29.16
CA PRO A 268 -23.56 2.05 30.01
C PRO A 268 -23.26 1.02 31.09
N ASP A 269 -23.95 1.12 32.23
CA ASP A 269 -23.55 0.41 33.47
C ASP A 269 -23.84 -1.11 33.46
N ASN A 270 -24.60 -1.58 32.46
CA ASN A 270 -24.88 -2.99 32.18
C ASN A 270 -23.86 -3.67 31.24
N LEU A 271 -22.90 -2.93 30.70
CA LEU A 271 -21.89 -3.46 29.78
C LEU A 271 -20.91 -4.39 30.52
N LYS A 272 -20.83 -5.66 30.08
CA LYS A 272 -20.09 -6.74 30.75
C LYS A 272 -18.74 -7.04 30.10
N ALA A 273 -18.64 -6.83 28.79
CA ALA A 273 -17.46 -7.08 27.98
C ALA A 273 -17.32 -6.05 26.85
N ILE A 274 -16.06 -5.75 26.51
CA ILE A 274 -15.64 -4.93 25.37
C ILE A 274 -14.58 -5.75 24.62
N GLY A 275 -14.79 -5.97 23.33
CA GLY A 275 -13.97 -6.79 22.43
C GLY A 275 -12.58 -6.23 22.12
N GLU A 276 -11.77 -7.03 21.43
CA GLU A 276 -10.45 -6.62 20.93
C GLU A 276 -10.58 -5.43 19.98
N LEU A 277 -9.72 -4.42 20.15
CA LEU A 277 -9.64 -3.23 19.29
C LEU A 277 -10.96 -2.45 19.16
N ALA A 278 -11.97 -2.69 20.02
CA ALA A 278 -13.34 -2.19 19.85
C ALA A 278 -13.47 -0.66 19.77
N PHE A 279 -12.56 0.11 20.39
CA PHE A 279 -12.43 1.57 20.28
C PHE A 279 -11.01 1.99 19.86
N PHE A 280 -10.33 1.15 19.06
CA PHE A 280 -9.00 1.44 18.54
C PHE A 280 -8.98 2.68 17.64
N ASP A 281 -7.89 3.44 17.71
CA ASP A 281 -7.58 4.55 16.80
C ASP A 281 -8.74 5.54 16.69
N ASN A 282 -9.03 6.16 17.83
CA ASN A 282 -10.13 7.10 18.04
C ASN A 282 -9.55 8.40 18.62
N GLN A 283 -10.41 9.30 19.13
CA GLN A 283 -10.00 10.61 19.66
C GLN A 283 -10.43 10.81 21.13
N ILE A 284 -10.70 9.71 21.86
CA ILE A 284 -11.36 9.75 23.16
C ILE A 284 -10.44 10.43 24.16
N THR A 285 -10.86 11.55 24.74
CA THR A 285 -10.00 12.39 25.58
C THR A 285 -10.59 12.74 26.95
N GLY A 286 -9.70 13.04 27.91
CA GLY A 286 -10.07 13.42 29.27
C GLY A 286 -10.28 12.21 30.17
N LYS A 287 -11.51 12.03 30.69
CA LYS A 287 -11.85 10.95 31.64
C LYS A 287 -12.70 9.88 30.96
N LEU A 288 -12.15 8.68 30.75
CA LEU A 288 -12.96 7.51 30.40
C LEU A 288 -13.58 6.93 31.67
N SER A 289 -14.87 6.61 31.65
CA SER A 289 -15.56 5.96 32.78
C SER A 289 -15.87 4.50 32.45
N LEU A 290 -15.21 3.55 33.12
CA LEU A 290 -15.47 2.12 32.92
C LEU A 290 -16.69 1.67 33.75
N PRO A 291 -17.65 0.92 33.16
CA PRO A 291 -18.95 0.64 33.77
C PRO A 291 -18.91 -0.41 34.88
N ARG A 292 -19.94 -0.40 35.74
CA ARG A 292 -20.00 -1.22 36.96
C ARG A 292 -19.89 -2.73 36.73
N GLN A 293 -20.42 -3.26 35.63
CA GLN A 293 -20.48 -4.69 35.34
C GLN A 293 -19.33 -5.22 34.47
N LEU A 294 -18.38 -4.37 34.05
CA LEU A 294 -17.26 -4.80 33.21
C LEU A 294 -16.36 -5.81 33.93
N MET A 295 -16.24 -7.03 33.40
CA MET A 295 -15.45 -8.12 34.01
C MET A 295 -14.03 -8.24 33.43
N ARG A 296 -13.90 -8.02 32.11
CA ARG A 296 -12.64 -8.07 31.35
C ARG A 296 -12.64 -6.91 30.35
N LEU A 297 -11.47 -6.30 30.19
CA LEU A 297 -11.14 -5.48 29.02
C LEU A 297 -10.25 -6.31 28.10
N ALA A 298 -10.61 -6.41 26.82
CA ALA A 298 -9.86 -7.21 25.85
C ALA A 298 -8.59 -6.51 25.32
N GLU A 299 -7.90 -7.18 24.41
CA GLU A 299 -6.65 -6.74 23.81
C GLU A 299 -6.85 -5.43 23.02
N ARG A 300 -5.95 -4.45 23.21
CA ARG A 300 -5.91 -3.16 22.49
C ARG A 300 -7.22 -2.34 22.46
N ALA A 301 -8.18 -2.65 23.33
CA ALA A 301 -9.56 -2.18 23.24
C ALA A 301 -9.74 -0.63 23.21
N PHE A 302 -8.85 0.13 23.84
CA PHE A 302 -8.80 1.60 23.79
C PHE A 302 -7.44 2.13 23.28
N LYS A 303 -6.67 1.33 22.53
CA LYS A 303 -5.36 1.72 21.99
C LYS A 303 -5.48 2.91 21.02
N SER A 304 -4.45 3.77 20.96
CA SER A 304 -4.43 4.97 20.11
C SER A 304 -5.62 5.90 20.40
N ASN A 305 -5.60 6.52 21.58
CA ASN A 305 -6.59 7.50 22.03
C ASN A 305 -5.89 8.61 22.85
N HIS A 306 -6.64 9.53 23.46
CA HIS A 306 -6.12 10.66 24.22
C HIS A 306 -6.62 10.66 25.68
N ILE A 307 -6.84 9.46 26.26
CA ILE A 307 -7.42 9.29 27.60
C ILE A 307 -6.39 9.70 28.64
N LYS A 308 -6.76 10.65 29.52
CA LYS A 308 -5.88 11.25 30.54
C LYS A 308 -6.10 10.68 31.93
N THR A 309 -7.30 10.19 32.20
CA THR A 309 -7.69 9.51 33.44
C THR A 309 -8.74 8.43 33.16
N ILE A 310 -8.79 7.39 33.99
CA ILE A 310 -9.83 6.36 33.95
C ILE A 310 -10.54 6.30 35.30
N GLU A 311 -11.86 6.29 35.29
CA GLU A 311 -12.73 6.13 36.45
C GLU A 311 -13.38 4.74 36.44
N PHE A 312 -13.06 3.92 37.43
CA PHE A 312 -13.71 2.62 37.61
C PHE A 312 -15.01 2.79 38.42
N ARG A 313 -16.18 2.80 37.74
CA ARG A 313 -17.50 2.97 38.39
C ARG A 313 -17.87 1.79 39.31
N GLY A 314 -17.23 0.63 39.15
CA GLY A 314 -17.37 -0.56 39.99
C GLY A 314 -16.03 -1.27 40.26
N ASN A 315 -16.08 -2.39 40.98
CA ASN A 315 -14.89 -3.19 41.35
C ASN A 315 -14.88 -4.60 40.69
N SER A 316 -15.68 -4.79 39.63
CA SER A 316 -15.91 -6.09 38.97
C SER A 316 -14.80 -6.52 38.02
N LEU A 317 -14.00 -5.57 37.54
CA LEU A 317 -12.94 -5.78 36.53
C LEU A 317 -11.79 -6.62 37.12
N LYS A 318 -11.49 -7.75 36.46
CA LYS A 318 -10.43 -8.68 36.89
C LYS A 318 -9.16 -8.62 36.05
N VAL A 319 -9.28 -8.33 34.76
CA VAL A 319 -8.16 -8.29 33.82
C VAL A 319 -8.22 -7.03 32.96
N ILE A 320 -7.11 -6.30 32.92
CA ILE A 320 -6.79 -5.30 31.89
C ILE A 320 -5.96 -6.00 30.81
N GLY A 321 -6.51 -6.11 29.61
CA GLY A 321 -5.96 -6.88 28.49
C GLY A 321 -4.67 -6.32 27.88
N GLU A 322 -3.99 -7.13 27.06
CA GLU A 322 -2.73 -6.74 26.42
C GLU A 322 -2.90 -5.44 25.61
N ALA A 323 -1.97 -4.50 25.76
CA ALA A 323 -1.94 -3.22 25.08
C ALA A 323 -3.25 -2.40 25.14
N SER A 324 -4.16 -2.69 26.08
CA SER A 324 -5.54 -2.19 26.08
C SER A 324 -5.69 -0.68 26.26
N PHE A 325 -4.75 -0.01 26.93
CA PHE A 325 -4.60 1.45 26.97
C PHE A 325 -3.23 1.90 26.40
N GLN A 326 -2.65 1.13 25.49
CA GLN A 326 -1.42 1.51 24.79
C GLN A 326 -1.66 2.81 23.98
N ASP A 327 -0.66 3.67 23.91
CA ASP A 327 -0.71 4.94 23.15
C ASP A 327 -1.90 5.83 23.58
N ASN A 328 -1.89 6.26 24.84
CA ASN A 328 -2.85 7.18 25.45
C ASN A 328 -2.14 8.29 26.24
N ASP A 329 -2.88 9.22 26.85
CA ASP A 329 -2.34 10.37 27.59
C ASP A 329 -2.23 10.12 29.12
N LEU A 330 -2.13 8.85 29.58
CA LEU A 330 -2.14 8.53 31.02
C LEU A 330 -0.81 8.84 31.70
N SER A 331 -0.86 9.58 32.81
CA SER A 331 0.28 9.79 33.72
C SER A 331 0.17 8.98 35.02
N GLN A 332 -0.98 9.03 35.68
CA GLN A 332 -1.28 8.25 36.88
C GLN A 332 -2.70 7.67 36.84
N LEU A 333 -2.97 6.61 37.61
CA LEU A 333 -4.28 5.97 37.70
C LEU A 333 -4.55 5.37 39.09
N MET A 334 -5.80 5.42 39.56
CA MET A 334 -6.28 4.75 40.77
C MET A 334 -7.05 3.47 40.42
N LEU A 335 -6.42 2.30 40.62
CA LEU A 335 -6.95 0.97 40.35
C LEU A 335 -7.94 0.50 41.44
N PRO A 336 -8.93 -0.35 41.11
CA PRO A 336 -9.74 -1.06 42.10
C PRO A 336 -8.92 -2.21 42.72
N ASP A 337 -9.02 -2.40 44.04
CA ASP A 337 -8.30 -3.48 44.76
C ASP A 337 -8.68 -4.91 44.33
N GLY A 338 -9.78 -5.06 43.59
CA GLY A 338 -10.27 -6.34 43.07
C GLY A 338 -9.62 -6.79 41.75
N LEU A 339 -8.72 -5.99 41.16
CA LEU A 339 -8.04 -6.30 39.90
C LEU A 339 -6.95 -7.36 40.12
N GLU A 340 -6.95 -8.42 39.32
CA GLU A 340 -6.09 -9.60 39.49
C GLU A 340 -4.95 -9.69 38.48
N LYS A 341 -5.09 -9.07 37.31
CA LYS A 341 -4.06 -9.09 36.25
C LYS A 341 -4.05 -7.80 35.41
N ILE A 342 -2.85 -7.37 35.05
CA ILE A 342 -2.58 -6.42 33.97
C ILE A 342 -1.68 -7.16 32.98
N GLU A 343 -2.05 -7.17 31.71
CA GLU A 343 -1.35 -7.94 30.66
C GLU A 343 -0.25 -7.11 29.97
N SER A 344 0.46 -7.72 29.00
CA SER A 344 1.60 -7.14 28.29
C SER A 344 1.27 -5.76 27.73
N GLU A 345 2.24 -4.84 27.70
CA GLU A 345 2.12 -3.52 27.04
C GLU A 345 0.91 -2.64 27.42
N ALA A 346 0.09 -2.98 28.42
CA ALA A 346 -1.23 -2.39 28.65
C ALA A 346 -1.25 -0.86 28.81
N PHE A 347 -0.12 -0.27 29.19
CA PHE A 347 0.09 1.19 29.34
C PHE A 347 1.34 1.69 28.58
N THR A 348 1.88 0.92 27.64
CA THR A 348 3.02 1.33 26.79
C THR A 348 2.66 2.56 25.94
N GLY A 349 3.65 3.35 25.53
CA GLY A 349 3.45 4.56 24.69
C GLY A 349 2.88 5.79 25.42
N ASN A 350 2.38 5.63 26.65
CA ASN A 350 1.79 6.72 27.43
C ASN A 350 2.85 7.75 27.90
N PRO A 351 2.46 8.99 28.27
CA PRO A 351 3.38 9.98 28.82
C PRO A 351 4.02 9.51 30.13
N GLY A 352 3.22 8.92 31.04
CA GLY A 352 3.66 8.58 32.38
C GLY A 352 3.83 9.82 33.28
N ASP A 353 4.41 9.63 34.46
CA ASP A 353 4.80 10.72 35.36
C ASP A 353 6.30 11.01 35.20
N ASP A 354 6.62 12.29 34.94
CA ASP A 354 7.98 12.75 34.65
C ASP A 354 8.94 12.47 35.83
N HIS A 355 8.46 12.60 37.07
CA HIS A 355 9.21 12.34 38.30
C HIS A 355 9.51 10.85 38.52
N TYR A 356 8.76 9.97 37.87
CA TYR A 356 8.91 8.51 37.95
C TYR A 356 9.42 7.92 36.63
N ASN A 357 10.39 8.61 36.01
CA ASN A 357 11.05 8.21 34.76
C ASN A 357 10.07 7.98 33.58
N ASN A 358 9.02 8.82 33.47
CA ASN A 358 8.00 8.74 32.42
C ASN A 358 7.23 7.40 32.38
N ARG A 359 7.10 6.71 33.53
CA ARG A 359 6.26 5.51 33.67
C ARG A 359 4.87 5.87 34.18
N VAL A 360 3.85 5.09 33.81
CA VAL A 360 2.50 5.29 34.33
C VAL A 360 2.43 4.80 35.78
N VAL A 361 2.04 5.70 36.71
CA VAL A 361 1.99 5.39 38.14
C VAL A 361 0.60 4.88 38.52
N LEU A 362 0.54 3.65 38.98
CA LEU A 362 -0.68 2.94 39.33
C LEU A 362 -0.81 2.86 40.85
N TRP A 363 -1.82 3.51 41.41
CA TRP A 363 -2.15 3.44 42.83
C TRP A 363 -3.28 2.43 43.05
N THR A 364 -3.25 1.63 44.12
CA THR A 364 -4.41 0.83 44.55
C THR A 364 -5.10 1.51 45.74
N LYS A 365 -6.43 1.45 45.82
CA LYS A 365 -7.21 2.12 46.88
C LYS A 365 -6.80 1.68 48.30
N SER A 366 -6.30 0.46 48.46
CA SER A 366 -5.77 -0.09 49.71
C SER A 366 -4.28 0.18 49.96
N GLY A 367 -3.55 0.75 49.01
CA GLY A 367 -2.08 0.89 49.03
C GLY A 367 -1.31 -0.44 48.92
N LYS A 368 -2.00 -1.56 48.65
CA LYS A 368 -1.39 -2.91 48.57
C LYS A 368 -1.43 -3.44 47.14
N ASN A 369 -0.38 -4.16 46.74
CA ASN A 369 -0.32 -4.86 45.44
C ASN A 369 -0.20 -6.38 45.65
N PRO A 370 -1.26 -7.08 46.13
CA PRO A 370 -1.20 -8.50 46.47
C PRO A 370 -1.06 -9.41 45.24
N TYR A 371 -1.44 -8.93 44.04
CA TYR A 371 -1.40 -9.68 42.79
C TYR A 371 -0.16 -9.38 41.91
N GLY A 372 0.73 -8.48 42.34
CA GLY A 372 1.95 -8.16 41.60
C GLY A 372 1.72 -7.47 40.26
N LEU A 373 0.72 -6.58 40.18
CA LEU A 373 0.16 -5.95 38.96
C LEU A 373 1.11 -5.07 38.13
N ALA A 374 2.43 -5.12 38.37
CA ALA A 374 3.39 -4.25 37.70
C ALA A 374 3.82 -4.79 36.33
N THR A 375 4.04 -3.88 35.39
CA THR A 375 4.58 -4.15 34.05
C THR A 375 5.86 -3.33 33.82
N GLU A 376 6.58 -3.61 32.74
CA GLU A 376 7.83 -2.92 32.40
C GLU A 376 7.73 -1.38 32.33
N ASN A 377 6.59 -0.84 31.91
CA ASN A 377 6.38 0.60 31.69
C ASN A 377 5.51 1.27 32.78
N THR A 378 5.30 0.59 33.91
CA THR A 378 4.51 1.09 35.04
C THR A 378 5.30 1.05 36.36
N TYR A 379 4.75 1.71 37.37
CA TYR A 379 5.03 1.40 38.78
C TYR A 379 3.70 1.21 39.50
N VAL A 380 3.61 0.27 40.44
CA VAL A 380 2.40 0.06 41.27
C VAL A 380 2.74 0.38 42.72
N ASN A 381 2.07 1.40 43.29
CA ASN A 381 2.35 1.97 44.61
C ASN A 381 3.86 2.23 44.84
N PRO A 382 4.56 3.01 43.98
CA PRO A 382 5.99 3.25 44.13
C PRO A 382 6.34 3.94 45.44
N ASP A 383 7.48 3.55 46.02
CA ASP A 383 8.08 4.28 47.13
C ASP A 383 8.64 5.63 46.67
N LYS A 384 8.70 6.60 47.59
CA LYS A 384 9.17 7.96 47.31
C LYS A 384 10.66 8.00 46.88
N SER A 385 11.47 6.98 47.18
CA SER A 385 12.84 6.87 46.65
C SER A 385 12.94 6.71 45.14
N LEU A 386 11.83 6.38 44.44
CA LEU A 386 11.76 6.35 42.97
C LEU A 386 11.38 7.70 42.36
N TRP A 387 10.98 8.68 43.18
CA TRP A 387 10.63 10.04 42.76
C TRP A 387 11.89 10.88 42.57
N GLN A 388 11.99 11.58 41.45
CA GLN A 388 13.08 12.49 41.10
C GLN A 388 12.54 13.87 40.76
N GLU A 389 13.32 14.93 40.94
CA GLU A 389 12.95 16.26 40.46
C GLU A 389 12.87 16.24 38.93
N SER A 390 11.73 16.65 38.37
CA SER A 390 11.54 16.70 36.92
C SER A 390 12.47 17.75 36.31
N PRO A 391 13.15 17.48 35.18
CA PRO A 391 13.85 18.53 34.45
C PRO A 391 12.85 19.60 33.97
N GLU A 392 13.24 20.86 34.02
CA GLU A 392 12.46 21.97 33.46
C GLU A 392 12.47 21.91 31.92
N ILE A 393 11.50 21.19 31.35
CA ILE A 393 11.27 21.13 29.90
C ILE A 393 10.18 22.13 29.53
N ASP A 394 10.55 23.19 28.81
CA ASP A 394 9.58 24.03 28.11
C ASP A 394 8.99 23.25 26.93
N TYR A 395 7.82 22.65 27.14
CA TYR A 395 7.08 21.94 26.10
C TYR A 395 6.50 22.89 25.02
N THR A 396 6.47 24.21 25.23
CA THR A 396 5.85 25.15 24.29
C THR A 396 6.74 25.53 23.11
N LYS A 397 8.05 25.24 23.18
CA LYS A 397 9.04 25.63 22.17
C LYS A 397 10.07 24.53 21.91
N TRP A 398 10.56 24.45 20.69
CA TRP A 398 11.72 23.63 20.33
C TRP A 398 13.02 24.43 20.45
N LEU A 399 14.05 23.81 21.02
CA LEU A 399 15.36 24.39 21.29
C LEU A 399 16.45 23.55 20.63
N GLU A 400 17.64 24.11 20.41
CA GLU A 400 18.75 23.36 19.78
C GLU A 400 19.04 22.02 20.47
N GLU A 401 18.91 21.95 21.80
CA GLU A 401 19.16 20.75 22.61
C GLU A 401 18.08 19.66 22.54
N ASP A 402 16.93 19.90 21.90
CA ASP A 402 15.91 18.87 21.67
C ASP A 402 16.27 17.92 20.52
N PHE A 403 17.35 18.18 19.79
CA PHE A 403 17.71 17.48 18.55
C PHE A 403 19.07 16.78 18.63
N THR A 404 19.28 15.84 17.71
CA THR A 404 20.59 15.29 17.34
C THR A 404 21.01 15.84 15.98
N TYR A 405 22.33 15.94 15.76
CA TYR A 405 22.89 16.56 14.56
C TYR A 405 24.07 15.77 13.99
N GLN A 406 24.22 15.85 12.67
CA GLN A 406 25.43 15.47 11.97
C GLN A 406 25.86 16.63 11.07
N LYS A 407 26.84 17.43 11.54
CA LYS A 407 27.27 18.69 10.90
C LYS A 407 26.11 19.69 10.76
N ASN A 408 25.71 19.99 9.53
CA ASN A 408 24.63 20.88 9.10
C ASN A 408 23.26 20.17 8.94
N SER A 409 23.18 18.88 9.30
CA SER A 409 21.97 18.06 9.20
C SER A 409 21.38 17.78 10.58
N VAL A 410 20.06 17.90 10.73
CA VAL A 410 19.31 17.44 11.91
C VAL A 410 18.93 15.97 11.72
N THR A 411 19.40 15.11 12.61
CA THR A 411 19.28 13.63 12.50
C THR A 411 18.17 13.02 13.37
N GLY A 412 17.38 13.86 14.05
CA GLY A 412 16.22 13.43 14.84
C GLY A 412 16.21 14.05 16.24
N PHE A 413 15.44 13.47 17.16
CA PHE A 413 15.32 13.96 18.53
C PHE A 413 16.48 13.54 19.45
N SER A 414 16.82 14.41 20.42
CA SER A 414 17.59 14.05 21.61
C SER A 414 16.69 13.41 22.67
N SER A 415 17.25 12.96 23.80
CA SER A 415 16.47 12.49 24.95
C SER A 415 15.47 13.53 25.49
N LYS A 416 15.76 14.84 25.35
CA LYS A 416 14.82 15.93 25.67
C LYS A 416 13.71 16.02 24.62
N GLY A 417 14.07 15.99 23.33
CA GLY A 417 13.10 16.00 22.24
C GLY A 417 12.13 14.81 22.27
N LEU A 418 12.60 13.62 22.64
CA LEU A 418 11.78 12.43 22.81
C LEU A 418 10.77 12.53 23.96
N GLN A 419 11.06 13.33 25.00
CA GLN A 419 10.07 13.67 26.03
C GLN A 419 9.14 14.80 25.55
N LYS A 420 9.68 15.79 24.82
CA LYS A 420 8.92 16.93 24.29
C LYS A 420 7.87 16.52 23.26
N VAL A 421 8.22 15.63 22.32
CA VAL A 421 7.34 15.14 21.24
C VAL A 421 6.13 14.36 21.76
N LYS A 422 6.14 13.89 23.01
CA LYS A 422 4.95 13.31 23.65
C LYS A 422 3.82 14.34 23.82
N ARG A 423 4.16 15.63 24.08
CA ARG A 423 3.20 16.69 24.42
C ARG A 423 3.09 17.78 23.34
N ASN A 424 4.13 18.01 22.55
CA ASN A 424 4.14 18.98 21.46
C ASN A 424 4.28 18.24 20.12
N LYS A 425 3.27 18.35 19.26
CA LYS A 425 3.20 17.70 17.93
C LYS A 425 3.54 18.65 16.78
N ASN A 426 3.87 19.91 17.08
CA ASN A 426 4.10 20.97 16.11
C ASN A 426 5.60 21.24 16.09
N LEU A 427 6.33 20.59 15.19
CA LEU A 427 7.77 20.54 15.18
C LEU A 427 8.38 21.80 14.57
N GLU A 428 9.24 22.51 15.30
CA GLU A 428 9.96 23.68 14.78
C GLU A 428 11.46 23.35 14.67
N ILE A 429 11.99 23.31 13.45
CA ILE A 429 13.40 22.97 13.21
C ILE A 429 14.29 24.22 13.44
N PRO A 430 15.39 24.12 14.22
CA PRO A 430 16.26 25.27 14.47
C PRO A 430 17.08 25.65 13.22
N LYS A 431 17.19 26.96 12.96
CA LYS A 431 17.94 27.52 11.82
C LYS A 431 19.46 27.27 11.88
N GLN A 432 19.99 27.05 13.08
CA GLN A 432 21.41 26.80 13.31
C GLN A 432 21.58 25.87 14.51
N HIS A 433 22.76 25.25 14.62
CA HIS A 433 23.22 24.61 15.84
C HIS A 433 24.68 24.95 16.12
N ASN A 434 25.01 25.44 17.32
CA ASN A 434 26.38 25.84 17.68
C ASN A 434 27.05 26.79 16.64
N GLY A 435 26.26 27.66 16.02
CA GLY A 435 26.71 28.59 14.95
C GLY A 435 26.86 27.97 13.55
N VAL A 436 26.60 26.67 13.37
CA VAL A 436 26.50 26.03 12.05
C VAL A 436 25.05 26.14 11.56
N THR A 437 24.82 26.79 10.42
CA THR A 437 23.49 26.85 9.79
C THR A 437 23.00 25.43 9.46
N ILE A 438 21.76 25.11 9.84
CA ILE A 438 21.12 23.86 9.45
C ILE A 438 20.58 24.01 8.02
N THR A 439 20.97 23.08 7.15
CA THR A 439 20.54 23.06 5.75
C THR A 439 19.97 21.72 5.30
N GLU A 440 19.92 20.71 6.17
CA GLU A 440 19.46 19.37 5.82
C GLU A 440 18.63 18.75 6.95
N ILE A 441 17.56 18.03 6.59
CA ILE A 441 16.94 17.04 7.48
C ILE A 441 17.51 15.67 7.10
N GLY A 442 18.01 14.92 8.09
CA GLY A 442 18.64 13.62 7.89
C GLY A 442 17.66 12.51 7.48
N ASP A 443 18.19 11.48 6.82
CA ASP A 443 17.42 10.29 6.47
C ASP A 443 16.86 9.63 7.75
N ASN A 444 15.54 9.36 7.79
CA ASN A 444 14.77 8.82 8.91
C ASN A 444 14.60 9.73 10.15
N ALA A 445 15.08 10.99 10.16
CA ALA A 445 15.22 11.82 11.36
C ALA A 445 13.98 11.85 12.30
N PHE A 446 12.79 12.02 11.72
CA PHE A 446 11.50 12.08 12.42
C PHE A 446 10.53 10.98 11.92
N ARG A 447 11.08 9.85 11.45
CA ARG A 447 10.32 8.69 10.98
C ARG A 447 9.57 8.04 12.14
N ASN A 448 8.25 7.98 12.06
CA ASN A 448 7.41 7.46 13.13
C ASN A 448 7.35 5.91 13.18
N VAL A 449 8.01 5.21 12.26
CA VAL A 449 8.09 3.73 12.22
C VAL A 449 9.39 3.23 12.85
N ASP A 450 9.30 2.16 13.63
CA ASP A 450 10.43 1.36 14.08
C ASP A 450 10.33 -0.09 13.59
N PHE A 451 11.04 -0.43 12.52
CA PHE A 451 11.09 -1.81 12.00
C PHE A 451 11.87 -2.78 12.88
N GLN A 452 12.82 -2.31 13.70
CA GLN A 452 13.61 -3.20 14.56
C GLN A 452 12.73 -3.76 15.69
N ASN A 453 11.88 -2.89 16.24
CA ASN A 453 10.94 -3.23 17.31
C ASN A 453 9.53 -3.61 16.78
N LYS A 454 9.24 -3.39 15.49
CA LYS A 454 7.92 -3.55 14.84
C LYS A 454 6.81 -2.69 15.47
N THR A 455 7.18 -1.49 15.92
CA THR A 455 6.32 -0.53 16.63
C THR A 455 6.28 0.83 15.92
N LEU A 456 5.37 1.70 16.37
CA LEU A 456 5.45 3.13 16.06
C LEU A 456 6.25 3.84 17.16
N ARG A 457 6.97 4.92 16.81
CA ARG A 457 7.72 5.76 17.75
C ARG A 457 6.84 6.75 18.51
N LYS A 458 5.59 6.93 18.06
CA LYS A 458 4.57 7.85 18.58
C LYS A 458 5.04 9.31 18.64
N TYR A 459 5.84 9.68 17.65
CA TYR A 459 6.12 11.07 17.32
C TYR A 459 4.83 11.75 16.88
N ASP A 460 4.05 11.11 16.00
CA ASP A 460 2.68 11.47 15.63
C ASP A 460 2.50 12.95 15.22
N LEU A 461 3.53 13.56 14.63
CA LEU A 461 3.62 15.00 14.37
C LEU A 461 2.45 15.50 13.52
N GLU A 462 1.87 16.65 13.86
CA GLU A 462 0.71 17.25 13.17
C GLU A 462 1.10 18.43 12.27
N GLU A 463 2.20 19.11 12.60
CA GLU A 463 2.75 20.26 11.89
C GLU A 463 4.29 20.18 11.90
N VAL A 464 4.94 20.65 10.83
CA VAL A 464 6.40 20.89 10.80
C VAL A 464 6.71 22.25 10.16
N LYS A 465 7.50 23.06 10.86
CA LYS A 465 8.03 24.34 10.38
C LYS A 465 9.51 24.21 10.11
N LEU A 466 9.90 24.52 8.87
CA LEU A 466 11.29 24.52 8.44
C LEU A 466 11.85 25.95 8.41
N PRO A 467 13.10 26.19 8.84
CA PRO A 467 13.77 27.45 8.58
C PRO A 467 14.07 27.57 7.08
N SER A 468 14.07 28.78 6.55
CA SER A 468 14.31 29.09 5.13
C SER A 468 15.69 28.70 4.56
N THR A 469 16.50 27.98 5.35
CA THR A 469 17.84 27.49 5.00
C THR A 469 17.87 26.00 4.70
N ILE A 470 16.78 25.25 4.87
CA ILE A 470 16.74 23.82 4.53
C ILE A 470 16.79 23.68 3.00
N ARG A 471 17.83 23.00 2.53
CA ARG A 471 18.14 22.70 1.13
C ARG A 471 17.80 21.26 0.73
N LYS A 472 17.73 20.34 1.71
CA LYS A 472 17.52 18.91 1.47
C LYS A 472 16.65 18.29 2.57
N ILE A 473 15.70 17.43 2.19
CA ILE A 473 14.94 16.59 3.13
C ILE A 473 15.27 15.12 2.88
N GLY A 474 15.63 14.43 3.96
CA GLY A 474 16.12 13.05 3.97
C GLY A 474 15.08 11.98 3.62
N ALA A 475 15.59 10.81 3.26
CA ALA A 475 14.80 9.63 2.91
C ALA A 475 13.95 9.22 4.12
N PHE A 476 12.63 9.06 3.92
CA PHE A 476 11.66 8.74 4.97
C PHE A 476 11.68 9.68 6.19
N ALA A 477 12.19 10.91 6.05
CA ALA A 477 12.46 11.82 7.17
C ALA A 477 11.24 12.09 8.08
N PHE A 478 10.03 12.11 7.55
CA PHE A 478 8.77 12.37 8.27
C PHE A 478 7.71 11.27 8.05
N GLN A 479 8.10 10.07 7.57
CA GLN A 479 7.14 9.01 7.23
C GLN A 479 6.27 8.57 8.44
N SER A 480 4.98 8.32 8.20
CA SER A 480 4.00 7.78 9.17
C SER A 480 3.63 8.72 10.33
N ASN A 481 3.75 10.04 10.13
CA ASN A 481 3.22 11.03 11.07
C ASN A 481 1.78 11.45 10.68
N ASN A 482 1.25 12.49 11.33
CA ASN A 482 -0.10 13.02 11.09
C ASN A 482 -0.05 14.42 10.42
N LEU A 483 1.03 14.74 9.69
CA LEU A 483 1.24 16.09 9.13
C LEU A 483 0.08 16.47 8.21
N LYS A 484 -0.59 17.60 8.48
CA LYS A 484 -1.78 18.06 7.73
C LYS A 484 -1.45 19.04 6.62
N SER A 485 -0.29 19.68 6.70
CA SER A 485 0.25 20.57 5.69
C SER A 485 1.77 20.41 5.60
N PHE A 486 2.35 20.83 4.47
CA PHE A 486 3.78 21.00 4.33
C PHE A 486 4.09 22.27 3.53
N GLU A 487 4.84 23.18 4.14
CA GLU A 487 5.47 24.32 3.47
C GLU A 487 6.96 24.05 3.28
N ALA A 488 7.42 24.09 2.02
CA ALA A 488 8.83 23.99 1.69
C ALA A 488 9.61 25.25 2.09
N SER A 489 10.85 25.05 2.55
CA SER A 489 11.84 26.11 2.74
C SER A 489 12.20 26.79 1.41
N ASP A 490 12.43 28.11 1.43
CA ASP A 490 12.85 28.90 0.26
C ASP A 490 14.14 28.40 -0.40
N ASP A 491 15.00 27.73 0.36
CA ASP A 491 16.26 27.14 -0.11
C ASP A 491 16.14 25.67 -0.55
N LEU A 492 14.96 25.05 -0.49
CA LEU A 492 14.77 23.61 -0.71
C LEU A 492 15.01 23.21 -2.17
N GLU A 493 16.02 22.36 -2.41
CA GLU A 493 16.41 21.85 -3.74
C GLU A 493 15.99 20.38 -3.96
N GLU A 494 15.91 19.57 -2.90
CA GLU A 494 15.70 18.12 -3.00
C GLU A 494 14.82 17.56 -1.87
N ILE A 495 13.77 16.82 -2.24
CA ILE A 495 12.98 15.97 -1.33
C ILE A 495 13.26 14.51 -1.72
N LYS A 496 13.86 13.73 -0.82
CA LYS A 496 14.20 12.32 -1.07
C LYS A 496 13.00 11.37 -1.01
N GLU A 497 13.28 10.12 -1.38
CA GLU A 497 12.39 8.97 -1.33
C GLU A 497 11.61 8.84 0.00
N GLY A 498 10.29 8.63 -0.11
CA GLY A 498 9.38 8.40 1.01
C GLY A 498 9.31 9.49 2.09
N ALA A 499 9.90 10.67 1.87
CA ALA A 499 10.13 11.69 2.91
C ALA A 499 8.87 12.04 3.73
N PHE A 500 7.71 12.18 3.09
CA PHE A 500 6.41 12.46 3.69
C PHE A 500 5.39 11.35 3.46
N MET A 501 5.83 10.15 3.06
CA MET A 501 4.95 9.01 2.80
C MET A 501 4.09 8.66 4.04
N ASN A 502 2.83 8.28 3.83
CA ASN A 502 1.88 7.93 4.87
C ASN A 502 1.71 9.06 5.90
N ASN A 503 1.24 10.23 5.45
CA ASN A 503 0.85 11.35 6.30
C ASN A 503 -0.60 11.76 5.98
N ARG A 504 -1.05 12.92 6.47
CA ARG A 504 -2.40 13.46 6.25
C ARG A 504 -2.36 14.78 5.48
N ILE A 505 -1.34 15.00 4.64
CA ILE A 505 -1.09 16.32 4.04
C ILE A 505 -2.21 16.64 3.07
N GLU A 506 -3.00 17.67 3.38
CA GLU A 506 -4.07 18.21 2.53
C GLU A 506 -3.56 19.42 1.72
N THR A 507 -2.77 20.27 2.38
CA THR A 507 -2.17 21.49 1.80
C THR A 507 -0.68 21.30 1.55
N LEU A 508 -0.26 21.41 0.29
CA LEU A 508 1.13 21.32 -0.14
C LEU A 508 1.60 22.65 -0.75
N GLU A 509 2.67 23.24 -0.20
CA GLU A 509 3.32 24.42 -0.77
C GLU A 509 4.80 24.12 -1.09
N LEU A 510 5.17 24.24 -2.37
CA LEU A 510 6.51 24.02 -2.90
C LEU A 510 7.09 25.33 -3.45
N LYS A 511 8.38 25.59 -3.24
CA LYS A 511 9.06 26.86 -3.62
C LYS A 511 10.00 26.68 -4.83
N ASP A 512 10.34 27.78 -5.51
CA ASP A 512 11.01 27.84 -6.83
C ASP A 512 12.50 27.42 -6.90
N LYS A 513 13.01 26.70 -5.90
CA LYS A 513 14.35 26.05 -5.96
C LYS A 513 14.27 24.53 -6.03
N LEU A 514 13.10 23.92 -5.81
CA LEU A 514 12.94 22.47 -5.77
C LEU A 514 13.18 21.84 -7.15
N VAL A 515 14.22 21.01 -7.27
CA VAL A 515 14.63 20.36 -8.53
C VAL A 515 14.09 18.94 -8.63
N THR A 516 14.18 18.17 -7.55
CA THR A 516 13.90 16.72 -7.54
C THR A 516 12.95 16.35 -6.40
N ILE A 517 11.90 15.59 -6.75
CA ILE A 517 10.96 14.96 -5.82
C ILE A 517 11.12 13.45 -5.95
N GLY A 518 11.59 12.78 -4.89
CA GLY A 518 11.98 11.37 -4.90
C GLY A 518 10.82 10.36 -4.92
N ASP A 519 11.19 9.09 -5.07
CA ASP A 519 10.25 7.97 -5.15
C ASP A 519 9.37 7.87 -3.89
N ALA A 520 8.05 7.78 -4.06
CA ALA A 520 7.03 7.74 -3.02
C ALA A 520 7.05 8.95 -2.04
N ALA A 521 7.69 10.07 -2.37
CA ALA A 521 7.90 11.20 -1.45
C ALA A 521 6.65 11.69 -0.71
N PHE A 522 5.48 11.69 -1.38
CA PHE A 522 4.17 12.04 -0.83
C PHE A 522 3.12 10.91 -1.01
N HIS A 523 3.53 9.66 -1.22
CA HIS A 523 2.62 8.51 -1.37
C HIS A 523 1.79 8.29 -0.09
N ILE A 524 0.49 8.06 -0.22
CA ILE A 524 -0.48 7.94 0.89
C ILE A 524 -0.53 9.25 1.69
N ASN A 525 -1.28 10.21 1.15
CA ASN A 525 -1.58 11.52 1.76
C ASN A 525 -2.98 11.96 1.30
N HIS A 526 -3.36 13.22 1.50
CA HIS A 526 -4.69 13.76 1.17
C HIS A 526 -4.62 15.01 0.27
N ILE A 527 -3.53 15.15 -0.51
CA ILE A 527 -3.19 16.40 -1.21
C ILE A 527 -4.25 16.69 -2.28
N TYR A 528 -5.01 17.77 -2.10
CA TYR A 528 -6.14 18.10 -2.99
C TYR A 528 -5.69 18.66 -4.36
N ALA A 529 -4.60 19.42 -4.38
CA ALA A 529 -4.04 20.02 -5.59
C ALA A 529 -2.51 19.99 -5.53
N ILE A 530 -1.88 19.61 -6.64
CA ILE A 530 -0.42 19.52 -6.77
C ILE A 530 0.03 20.64 -7.70
N VAL A 531 0.76 21.61 -7.16
CA VAL A 531 1.38 22.70 -7.94
C VAL A 531 2.90 22.50 -7.93
N LEU A 532 3.47 22.26 -9.11
CA LEU A 532 4.90 22.00 -9.29
C LEU A 532 5.60 23.28 -9.75
N PRO A 533 6.54 23.83 -8.95
CA PRO A 533 7.19 25.10 -9.26
C PRO A 533 8.12 25.00 -10.47
N GLU A 534 8.52 26.15 -10.99
CA GLU A 534 9.26 26.29 -12.25
C GLU A 534 10.57 25.48 -12.32
N SER A 535 11.18 25.18 -11.18
CA SER A 535 12.47 24.53 -11.02
C SER A 535 12.46 23.00 -11.20
N VAL A 536 11.28 22.37 -11.05
CA VAL A 536 11.15 20.90 -10.98
C VAL A 536 11.56 20.26 -12.31
N GLN A 537 12.44 19.27 -12.22
CA GLN A 537 12.98 18.53 -13.36
C GLN A 537 12.68 17.03 -13.27
N GLU A 538 12.60 16.48 -12.06
CA GLU A 538 12.50 15.03 -11.83
C GLU A 538 11.42 14.72 -10.78
N ILE A 539 10.50 13.82 -11.15
CA ILE A 539 9.39 13.35 -10.29
C ILE A 539 9.50 11.82 -10.19
N GLY A 540 9.66 11.31 -8.97
CA GLY A 540 9.91 9.91 -8.69
C GLY A 540 8.75 8.94 -8.91
N ARG A 541 9.06 7.64 -8.83
CA ARG A 541 8.10 6.53 -8.85
C ARG A 541 7.09 6.70 -7.73
N SER A 542 5.79 6.50 -7.98
CA SER A 542 4.73 6.65 -6.96
C SER A 542 4.70 7.99 -6.20
N ALA A 543 5.42 9.05 -6.63
CA ALA A 543 5.70 10.22 -5.80
C ALA A 543 4.47 10.91 -5.19
N PHE A 544 3.35 10.94 -5.91
CA PHE A 544 2.05 11.46 -5.49
C PHE A 544 0.93 10.42 -5.58
N ARG A 545 1.26 9.12 -5.59
CA ARG A 545 0.29 8.02 -5.60
C ARG A 545 -0.66 8.12 -4.40
N GLN A 546 -1.94 7.76 -4.59
CA GLN A 546 -2.94 7.67 -3.51
C GLN A 546 -3.02 8.95 -2.65
N ASN A 547 -3.30 10.08 -3.30
CA ASN A 547 -3.54 11.38 -2.65
C ASN A 547 -5.01 11.85 -2.75
N GLY A 548 -5.72 11.44 -3.80
CA GLY A 548 -7.05 11.98 -4.12
C GLY A 548 -7.01 13.34 -4.81
N ALA A 549 -5.86 13.75 -5.36
CA ALA A 549 -5.65 15.06 -5.98
C ALA A 549 -6.58 15.28 -7.18
N ASN A 550 -7.29 16.41 -7.21
CA ASN A 550 -8.17 16.81 -8.31
C ASN A 550 -7.45 17.63 -9.40
N ASN A 551 -6.36 18.32 -9.05
CA ASN A 551 -5.62 19.21 -9.94
C ASN A 551 -4.11 18.91 -9.92
N LEU A 552 -3.48 18.96 -11.09
CA LEU A 552 -2.02 18.91 -11.28
C LEU A 552 -1.61 20.07 -12.20
N ILE A 553 -0.81 21.00 -11.68
CA ILE A 553 -0.40 22.22 -12.37
C ILE A 553 1.13 22.26 -12.44
N PHE A 554 1.67 22.49 -13.63
CA PHE A 554 3.09 22.72 -13.87
C PHE A 554 3.32 24.21 -14.09
N MET A 555 4.05 24.88 -13.20
CA MET A 555 4.33 26.31 -13.32
C MET A 555 5.40 26.63 -14.39
N GLY A 556 6.17 25.61 -14.83
CA GLY A 556 7.21 25.77 -15.86
C GLY A 556 7.44 24.51 -16.69
N SER A 557 8.30 24.63 -17.70
CA SER A 557 8.55 23.64 -18.77
C SER A 557 9.81 22.77 -18.57
N LYS A 558 10.26 22.61 -17.32
CA LYS A 558 11.56 22.00 -17.00
C LYS A 558 11.49 20.49 -16.72
N VAL A 559 10.30 19.88 -16.64
CA VAL A 559 10.16 18.45 -16.30
C VAL A 559 10.72 17.56 -17.40
N LYS A 560 11.69 16.72 -17.03
CA LYS A 560 12.38 15.75 -17.89
C LYS A 560 11.86 14.34 -17.68
N THR A 561 11.59 13.99 -16.42
CA THR A 561 11.22 12.63 -16.01
C THR A 561 10.01 12.65 -15.08
N ILE A 562 9.10 11.71 -15.35
CA ILE A 562 8.02 11.29 -14.47
C ILE A 562 8.29 9.80 -14.16
N GLY A 563 8.04 9.37 -12.93
CA GLY A 563 8.23 8.00 -12.50
C GLY A 563 7.03 7.10 -12.83
N GLU A 564 7.29 5.79 -12.85
CA GLU A 564 6.22 4.77 -12.91
C GLU A 564 5.26 4.97 -11.71
N MET A 565 3.95 4.85 -11.94
CA MET A 565 2.88 5.09 -10.95
C MET A 565 2.86 6.50 -10.30
N ALA A 566 3.59 7.50 -10.79
CA ALA A 566 3.80 8.78 -10.08
C ALA A 566 2.53 9.49 -9.58
N PHE A 567 1.42 9.42 -10.32
CA PHE A 567 0.12 10.01 -9.97
C PHE A 567 -1.02 8.97 -9.93
N LEU A 568 -0.69 7.68 -9.77
CA LEU A 568 -1.65 6.56 -9.68
C LEU A 568 -2.66 6.75 -8.52
N SER A 569 -3.93 6.40 -8.75
CA SER A 569 -5.03 6.48 -7.76
C SER A 569 -5.23 7.90 -7.22
N ASN A 570 -5.66 8.80 -8.10
CA ASN A 570 -6.01 10.18 -7.79
C ASN A 570 -7.37 10.55 -8.42
N ARG A 571 -7.67 11.84 -8.56
CA ARG A 571 -8.96 12.36 -9.07
C ARG A 571 -8.75 13.42 -10.16
N LEU A 572 -7.62 13.38 -10.86
CA LEU A 572 -7.26 14.37 -11.88
C LEU A 572 -8.27 14.30 -13.03
N GLU A 573 -8.95 15.41 -13.34
CA GLU A 573 -9.95 15.48 -14.43
C GLU A 573 -9.36 15.99 -15.75
N HIS A 574 -8.28 16.79 -15.68
CA HIS A 574 -7.54 17.33 -16.82
C HIS A 574 -6.03 17.20 -16.58
N LEU A 575 -5.26 17.05 -17.65
CA LEU A 575 -3.80 16.96 -17.60
C LEU A 575 -3.17 17.72 -18.78
N ASP A 576 -2.45 18.80 -18.49
CA ASP A 576 -1.62 19.50 -19.49
C ASP A 576 -0.14 19.20 -19.27
N LEU A 577 0.46 18.52 -20.26
CA LEU A 577 1.89 18.26 -20.39
C LEU A 577 2.48 18.92 -21.65
N SER A 578 1.70 19.70 -22.41
CA SER A 578 2.07 20.22 -23.74
C SER A 578 3.38 21.03 -23.75
N GLU A 579 3.61 21.82 -22.71
CA GLU A 579 4.82 22.63 -22.53
C GLU A 579 6.04 21.83 -22.05
N GLN A 580 5.89 20.57 -21.61
CA GLN A 580 6.99 19.75 -21.07
C GLN A 580 7.86 19.15 -22.19
N LYS A 581 8.49 20.04 -22.96
CA LYS A 581 9.27 19.80 -24.20
C LYS A 581 10.54 18.95 -24.03
N GLN A 582 10.86 18.53 -22.80
CA GLN A 582 11.94 17.60 -22.48
C GLN A 582 11.45 16.19 -22.16
N LEU A 583 10.15 16.01 -21.89
CA LEU A 583 9.54 14.72 -21.59
C LEU A 583 9.37 13.90 -22.88
N THR A 584 9.91 12.68 -22.90
CA THR A 584 9.86 11.79 -24.09
C THR A 584 9.05 10.52 -23.88
N GLU A 585 8.66 10.19 -22.65
CA GLU A 585 7.91 8.97 -22.31
C GLU A 585 6.88 9.28 -21.21
N ILE A 586 5.65 8.76 -21.34
CA ILE A 586 4.73 8.59 -20.21
C ILE A 586 4.93 7.17 -19.68
N PRO A 587 5.41 6.97 -18.44
CA PRO A 587 5.83 5.67 -17.91
C PRO A 587 4.64 4.79 -17.49
N VAL A 588 4.96 3.55 -17.06
CA VAL A 588 3.96 2.56 -16.64
C VAL A 588 3.05 3.11 -15.55
N GLN A 589 1.73 3.00 -15.75
CA GLN A 589 0.69 3.41 -14.79
C GLN A 589 0.76 4.87 -14.28
N ALA A 590 1.49 5.78 -14.96
CA ALA A 590 1.81 7.11 -14.41
C ALA A 590 0.58 7.94 -14.00
N PHE A 591 -0.50 7.85 -14.77
CA PHE A 591 -1.79 8.54 -14.57
C PHE A 591 -2.96 7.54 -14.57
N SER A 592 -2.70 6.30 -14.18
CA SER A 592 -3.73 5.26 -14.04
C SER A 592 -4.64 5.55 -12.85
N ASP A 593 -5.88 5.06 -12.87
CA ASP A 593 -6.85 5.16 -11.77
C ASP A 593 -7.10 6.63 -11.38
N ASN A 594 -7.67 7.39 -12.32
CA ASN A 594 -7.93 8.82 -12.23
C ASN A 594 -9.27 9.17 -12.90
N ALA A 595 -9.57 10.45 -13.10
CA ALA A 595 -10.83 10.93 -13.67
C ALA A 595 -10.65 11.66 -15.03
N LEU A 596 -9.53 11.42 -15.73
CA LEU A 596 -9.08 12.25 -16.85
C LEU A 596 -10.05 12.17 -18.03
N LYS A 597 -10.55 13.32 -18.45
CA LYS A 597 -11.41 13.50 -19.64
C LYS A 597 -10.64 14.07 -20.83
N GLU A 598 -9.53 14.76 -20.54
CA GLU A 598 -8.70 15.45 -21.51
C GLU A 598 -7.22 15.38 -21.09
N VAL A 599 -6.34 15.11 -22.06
CA VAL A 599 -4.89 15.09 -21.88
C VAL A 599 -4.22 15.81 -23.06
N LEU A 600 -3.43 16.83 -22.76
CA LEU A 600 -2.61 17.55 -23.74
C LEU A 600 -1.16 17.06 -23.63
N LEU A 601 -0.62 16.49 -24.70
CA LEU A 601 0.70 15.81 -24.70
C LEU A 601 1.80 16.68 -25.35
N PRO A 602 3.06 16.61 -24.87
CA PRO A 602 4.14 17.41 -25.42
C PRO A 602 4.58 16.92 -26.80
N ALA A 603 4.97 17.86 -27.67
CA ALA A 603 5.46 17.56 -29.01
C ALA A 603 6.76 16.72 -29.04
N SER A 604 7.45 16.59 -27.90
CA SER A 604 8.65 15.77 -27.70
C SER A 604 8.36 14.29 -27.39
N LEU A 605 7.10 13.93 -27.14
CA LEU A 605 6.73 12.59 -26.68
C LEU A 605 6.96 11.52 -27.76
N LYS A 606 7.64 10.43 -27.38
CA LYS A 606 8.00 9.31 -28.26
C LYS A 606 7.31 8.01 -27.90
N THR A 607 6.90 7.86 -26.64
CA THR A 607 6.37 6.62 -26.07
C THR A 607 5.25 6.90 -25.06
N ILE A 608 4.16 6.12 -25.11
CA ILE A 608 3.22 5.93 -23.99
C ILE A 608 3.31 4.46 -23.56
N ARG A 609 3.54 4.22 -22.27
CA ARG A 609 3.79 2.88 -21.70
C ARG A 609 2.53 2.16 -21.23
N GLU A 610 2.74 0.92 -20.79
CA GLU A 610 1.74 -0.04 -20.32
C GLU A 610 0.86 0.60 -19.23
N GLU A 611 -0.46 0.53 -19.40
CA GLU A 611 -1.48 1.06 -18.47
C GLU A 611 -1.34 2.56 -18.11
N ALA A 612 -0.56 3.36 -18.86
CA ALA A 612 -0.21 4.74 -18.49
C ALA A 612 -1.41 5.66 -18.15
N PHE A 613 -2.55 5.46 -18.81
CA PHE A 613 -3.81 6.19 -18.61
C PHE A 613 -5.00 5.24 -18.36
N LYS A 614 -4.75 4.02 -17.89
CA LYS A 614 -5.79 3.03 -17.58
C LYS A 614 -6.76 3.55 -16.50
N LYS A 615 -8.05 3.18 -16.55
CA LYS A 615 -9.09 3.64 -15.60
C LYS A 615 -9.18 5.17 -15.53
N ASN A 616 -9.74 5.75 -16.58
CA ASN A 616 -9.99 7.18 -16.76
C ASN A 616 -11.26 7.38 -17.62
N HIS A 617 -11.60 8.62 -17.97
CA HIS A 617 -12.79 8.97 -18.76
C HIS A 617 -12.45 9.50 -20.17
N LEU A 618 -11.34 9.02 -20.77
CA LEU A 618 -10.90 9.47 -22.08
C LEU A 618 -11.78 8.88 -23.19
N LYS A 619 -12.34 9.76 -24.03
CA LYS A 619 -13.01 9.36 -25.28
C LYS A 619 -12.08 9.47 -26.50
N GLN A 620 -11.14 10.41 -26.48
CA GLN A 620 -10.18 10.68 -27.55
C GLN A 620 -8.82 11.11 -27.00
N LEU A 621 -7.77 11.01 -27.81
CA LEU A 621 -6.43 11.50 -27.51
C LEU A 621 -5.74 12.04 -28.77
N GLU A 622 -5.46 13.34 -28.80
CA GLU A 622 -4.69 13.97 -29.87
C GLU A 622 -3.18 13.74 -29.62
N VAL A 623 -2.43 13.23 -30.59
CA VAL A 623 -1.00 12.89 -30.43
C VAL A 623 -0.10 13.55 -31.47
N ALA A 624 1.05 14.03 -31.00
CA ALA A 624 2.06 14.72 -31.79
C ALA A 624 2.83 13.79 -32.76
N SER A 625 3.46 14.39 -33.77
CA SER A 625 4.17 13.69 -34.85
C SER A 625 5.43 12.92 -34.44
N ALA A 626 5.94 13.13 -33.23
CA ALA A 626 7.09 12.41 -32.67
C ALA A 626 6.72 11.07 -32.01
N LEU A 627 5.43 10.82 -31.74
CA LEU A 627 4.99 9.63 -31.01
C LEU A 627 5.18 8.38 -31.87
N SER A 628 6.03 7.46 -31.40
CA SER A 628 6.47 6.28 -32.14
C SER A 628 5.92 4.97 -31.59
N HIS A 629 5.46 4.97 -30.33
CA HIS A 629 4.88 3.80 -29.67
C HIS A 629 3.79 4.18 -28.65
N ILE A 630 2.73 3.36 -28.61
CA ILE A 630 1.71 3.32 -27.56
C ILE A 630 1.58 1.85 -27.17
N ALA A 631 1.68 1.51 -25.89
CA ALA A 631 1.46 0.15 -25.43
C ALA A 631 -0.01 -0.28 -25.64
N PHE A 632 -0.25 -1.55 -26.00
CA PHE A 632 -1.58 -2.07 -26.38
C PHE A 632 -2.66 -1.88 -25.32
N ASN A 633 -2.26 -1.80 -24.04
CA ASN A 633 -3.09 -1.62 -22.85
C ASN A 633 -2.96 -0.22 -22.19
N ALA A 634 -2.37 0.77 -22.88
CA ALA A 634 -2.10 2.10 -22.31
C ALA A 634 -3.38 2.88 -21.93
N LEU A 635 -4.52 2.54 -22.53
CA LEU A 635 -5.80 3.27 -22.50
C LEU A 635 -6.97 2.35 -22.09
N ASP A 636 -6.68 1.25 -21.40
CA ASP A 636 -7.69 0.29 -20.95
C ASP A 636 -8.62 0.88 -19.89
N ASP A 637 -9.78 0.26 -19.66
CA ASP A 637 -10.79 0.70 -18.68
C ASP A 637 -11.19 2.19 -18.82
N ASN A 638 -11.24 2.72 -20.04
CA ASN A 638 -11.68 4.09 -20.34
C ASN A 638 -13.08 4.14 -20.97
N ASP A 639 -13.81 5.25 -20.78
CA ASP A 639 -15.13 5.51 -21.39
C ASP A 639 -15.17 5.25 -22.90
N GLY A 640 -14.15 5.73 -23.63
CA GLY A 640 -14.04 5.59 -25.08
C GLY A 640 -15.13 6.32 -25.87
N ASP A 641 -15.07 6.18 -27.19
CA ASP A 641 -16.06 6.73 -28.11
C ASP A 641 -17.08 5.64 -28.53
N GLU A 642 -18.36 5.96 -28.37
CA GLU A 642 -19.50 5.08 -28.67
C GLU A 642 -19.60 4.71 -30.16
N GLN A 643 -19.07 5.56 -31.06
CA GLN A 643 -18.97 5.24 -32.49
C GLN A 643 -17.97 4.10 -32.77
N PHE A 644 -17.02 3.86 -31.87
CA PHE A 644 -15.87 2.97 -32.07
C PHE A 644 -15.81 1.81 -31.08
N ASP A 645 -16.96 1.32 -30.61
CA ASP A 645 -17.08 0.17 -29.69
C ASP A 645 -16.49 0.49 -28.29
N ASN A 646 -16.75 1.72 -27.81
CA ASN A 646 -16.23 2.29 -26.55
C ASN A 646 -14.70 2.21 -26.47
N LYS A 647 -14.02 2.55 -27.57
CA LYS A 647 -12.55 2.61 -27.64
C LYS A 647 -12.08 4.05 -27.73
N VAL A 648 -10.96 4.36 -27.09
CA VAL A 648 -10.37 5.71 -27.15
C VAL A 648 -9.89 6.00 -28.57
N VAL A 649 -10.32 7.12 -29.14
CA VAL A 649 -9.95 7.53 -30.50
C VAL A 649 -8.63 8.31 -30.46
N VAL A 650 -7.53 7.66 -30.84
CA VAL A 650 -6.21 8.28 -30.97
C VAL A 650 -6.08 8.90 -32.36
N LYS A 651 -5.76 10.19 -32.43
CA LYS A 651 -5.64 10.96 -33.68
C LYS A 651 -4.23 11.51 -33.83
N THR A 652 -3.61 11.31 -34.99
CA THR A 652 -2.20 11.64 -35.19
C THR A 652 -2.03 12.88 -36.09
N HIS A 653 -1.53 13.98 -35.51
CA HIS A 653 -1.23 15.20 -36.26
C HIS A 653 0.08 15.05 -37.04
N HIS A 654 0.00 14.85 -38.36
CA HIS A 654 1.14 14.74 -39.28
C HIS A 654 2.21 13.71 -38.86
N ASN A 655 1.83 12.64 -38.15
CA ASN A 655 2.77 11.66 -37.64
C ASN A 655 3.32 10.77 -38.77
N SER A 656 4.66 10.64 -38.81
CA SER A 656 5.40 9.84 -39.79
C SER A 656 5.50 8.36 -39.40
N TYR A 657 5.26 8.03 -38.12
CA TYR A 657 5.16 6.66 -37.63
C TYR A 657 3.77 6.08 -37.89
N ALA A 658 3.75 4.81 -38.28
CA ALA A 658 2.53 4.04 -38.41
C ALA A 658 2.21 3.34 -37.09
N LEU A 659 1.54 4.07 -36.19
CA LEU A 659 1.03 3.54 -34.93
C LEU A 659 -0.04 2.45 -35.15
N ALA A 660 -0.24 1.61 -34.14
CA ALA A 660 -1.15 0.46 -34.15
C ALA A 660 -2.44 0.72 -33.36
N ASP A 661 -3.54 0.09 -33.77
CA ASP A 661 -4.72 -0.07 -32.91
C ASP A 661 -4.33 -0.88 -31.65
N GLY A 662 -4.96 -0.59 -30.50
CA GLY A 662 -4.79 -1.34 -29.25
C GLY A 662 -5.86 -2.42 -29.07
N GLU A 663 -6.14 -2.80 -27.82
CA GLU A 663 -7.41 -3.45 -27.49
C GLU A 663 -8.51 -2.41 -27.23
N HIS A 664 -8.27 -1.45 -26.35
CA HIS A 664 -9.26 -0.44 -25.94
C HIS A 664 -9.05 0.94 -26.61
N PHE A 665 -8.21 1.03 -27.65
CA PHE A 665 -8.06 2.24 -28.46
C PHE A 665 -7.90 1.95 -29.96
N ILE A 666 -8.23 2.94 -30.78
CA ILE A 666 -8.17 2.91 -32.25
C ILE A 666 -7.36 4.10 -32.76
N VAL A 667 -6.48 3.91 -33.75
CA VAL A 667 -5.65 5.01 -34.29
C VAL A 667 -6.09 5.42 -35.68
N ASP A 668 -6.37 6.72 -35.84
CA ASP A 668 -6.78 7.37 -37.10
C ASP A 668 -7.86 6.55 -37.86
N PRO A 669 -9.09 6.41 -37.33
CA PRO A 669 -10.08 5.45 -37.82
C PRO A 669 -10.36 5.48 -39.34
N ASP A 670 -10.28 6.65 -39.97
CA ASP A 670 -10.49 6.85 -41.41
C ASP A 670 -9.25 6.59 -42.30
N LYS A 671 -8.06 6.43 -41.69
CA LYS A 671 -6.76 6.33 -42.37
C LYS A 671 -6.53 4.93 -42.90
N LEU A 672 -6.92 4.70 -44.15
CA LEU A 672 -6.73 3.42 -44.83
C LEU A 672 -5.26 3.13 -45.15
N SER A 673 -4.92 1.84 -45.21
CA SER A 673 -3.61 1.33 -45.58
C SER A 673 -3.31 1.57 -47.07
N SER A 674 -2.19 2.24 -47.36
CA SER A 674 -1.72 2.51 -48.73
C SER A 674 -0.97 1.34 -49.40
N THR A 675 -0.58 0.31 -48.66
CA THR A 675 0.16 -0.86 -49.19
C THR A 675 0.07 -2.07 -48.28
N MET A 676 -0.04 -3.27 -48.87
CA MET A 676 -0.09 -4.55 -48.15
C MET A 676 1.25 -5.30 -48.12
N VAL A 677 2.28 -4.78 -48.80
CA VAL A 677 3.57 -5.46 -49.03
C VAL A 677 4.23 -5.96 -47.73
N ASP A 678 4.14 -5.22 -46.63
CA ASP A 678 4.75 -5.64 -45.35
C ASP A 678 3.91 -6.70 -44.60
N LEU A 679 2.59 -6.71 -44.82
CA LEU A 679 1.69 -7.77 -44.34
C LEU A 679 1.93 -9.08 -45.11
N GLU A 680 2.14 -9.00 -46.43
CA GLU A 680 2.55 -10.13 -47.27
C GLU A 680 3.92 -10.69 -46.84
N LYS A 681 4.92 -9.81 -46.60
CA LYS A 681 6.24 -10.21 -46.09
C LYS A 681 6.13 -10.96 -44.76
N ILE A 682 5.37 -10.44 -43.79
CA ILE A 682 5.33 -11.06 -42.46
C ILE A 682 4.58 -12.39 -42.46
N LEU A 683 3.50 -12.50 -43.24
CA LEU A 683 2.80 -13.77 -43.44
C LEU A 683 3.72 -14.80 -44.08
N LYS A 684 4.51 -14.42 -45.08
CA LYS A 684 5.51 -15.31 -45.70
C LYS A 684 6.63 -15.74 -44.73
N LEU A 685 6.97 -14.92 -43.73
CA LEU A 685 7.87 -15.31 -42.64
C LEU A 685 7.22 -16.32 -41.69
N ILE A 686 5.95 -16.13 -41.32
CA ILE A 686 5.19 -17.04 -40.44
C ILE A 686 4.94 -18.39 -41.14
N GLU A 687 4.57 -18.39 -42.42
CA GLU A 687 4.39 -19.60 -43.23
C GLU A 687 5.71 -20.33 -43.50
N GLY A 688 6.83 -19.62 -43.48
CA GLY A 688 8.17 -20.16 -43.64
C GLY A 688 8.82 -20.73 -42.37
N LEU A 689 8.12 -20.73 -41.23
CA LEU A 689 8.61 -21.32 -39.99
C LEU A 689 8.63 -22.86 -40.04
N ASP A 690 9.63 -23.49 -39.44
CA ASP A 690 9.58 -24.92 -39.16
C ASP A 690 8.72 -25.20 -37.92
N TYR A 691 7.41 -25.32 -38.14
CA TYR A 691 6.41 -25.66 -37.12
C TYR A 691 6.76 -26.94 -36.34
N SER A 692 7.54 -27.88 -36.89
CA SER A 692 7.90 -29.12 -36.19
C SER A 692 8.87 -28.89 -35.01
N THR A 693 9.52 -27.73 -34.97
CA THR A 693 10.42 -27.30 -33.88
C THR A 693 9.73 -26.50 -32.78
N LEU A 694 8.45 -26.15 -32.95
CA LEU A 694 7.69 -25.27 -32.06
C LEU A 694 6.71 -26.06 -31.17
N ARG A 695 6.38 -25.50 -30.00
CA ARG A 695 5.34 -26.05 -29.11
C ARG A 695 3.98 -26.04 -29.80
N GLN A 696 3.14 -27.02 -29.48
CA GLN A 696 1.82 -27.17 -30.13
C GLN A 696 0.94 -25.91 -29.98
N THR A 697 0.99 -25.24 -28.83
CA THR A 697 0.32 -23.96 -28.59
C THR A 697 0.78 -22.86 -29.55
N THR A 698 2.10 -22.71 -29.70
CA THR A 698 2.75 -21.73 -30.59
C THR A 698 2.52 -22.05 -32.07
N GLN A 699 2.45 -23.34 -32.43
CA GLN A 699 2.02 -23.76 -33.77
C GLN A 699 0.57 -23.36 -34.07
N THR A 700 -0.34 -23.47 -33.10
CA THR A 700 -1.72 -22.99 -33.24
C THR A 700 -1.75 -21.46 -33.35
N GLN A 701 -1.08 -20.74 -32.45
CA GLN A 701 -0.94 -19.28 -32.48
C GLN A 701 -0.50 -18.79 -33.88
N PHE A 702 0.57 -19.33 -34.46
CA PHE A 702 1.02 -18.90 -35.80
C PHE A 702 0.06 -19.29 -36.94
N ARG A 703 -0.74 -20.36 -36.82
CA ARG A 703 -1.81 -20.68 -37.78
C ARG A 703 -2.99 -19.72 -37.68
N ASP A 704 -3.35 -19.33 -36.46
CA ASP A 704 -4.43 -18.37 -36.20
C ASP A 704 -4.03 -16.98 -36.69
N MET A 705 -2.79 -16.55 -36.44
CA MET A 705 -2.21 -15.34 -37.00
C MET A 705 -2.13 -15.39 -38.54
N THR A 706 -1.74 -16.53 -39.12
CA THR A 706 -1.77 -16.71 -40.59
C THR A 706 -3.18 -16.54 -41.15
N THR A 707 -4.19 -17.03 -40.44
CA THR A 707 -5.60 -16.92 -40.83
C THR A 707 -6.11 -15.48 -40.69
N ALA A 708 -5.80 -14.81 -39.57
CA ALA A 708 -6.15 -13.42 -39.32
C ALA A 708 -5.50 -12.47 -40.35
N GLY A 709 -4.19 -12.59 -40.60
CA GLY A 709 -3.52 -11.75 -41.59
C GLY A 709 -4.01 -11.99 -43.02
N LYS A 710 -4.41 -13.21 -43.39
CA LYS A 710 -5.09 -13.48 -44.67
C LYS A 710 -6.48 -12.84 -44.75
N ALA A 711 -7.21 -12.77 -43.63
CA ALA A 711 -8.46 -12.02 -43.54
C ALA A 711 -8.25 -10.49 -43.58
N LEU A 712 -7.08 -9.98 -43.15
CA LEU A 712 -6.71 -8.57 -43.36
C LEU A 712 -6.35 -8.28 -44.82
N LEU A 713 -5.61 -9.19 -45.49
CA LEU A 713 -5.26 -9.05 -46.91
C LEU A 713 -6.48 -8.99 -47.86
N SER A 714 -7.60 -9.63 -47.49
CA SER A 714 -8.82 -9.61 -48.30
C SER A 714 -9.72 -8.38 -48.08
N LYS A 715 -9.39 -7.49 -47.13
CA LYS A 715 -10.16 -6.26 -46.90
C LYS A 715 -9.90 -5.21 -47.98
N SER A 716 -10.94 -4.83 -48.72
CA SER A 716 -10.93 -3.71 -49.67
C SER A 716 -10.72 -2.33 -49.01
N LYS A 717 -10.93 -2.23 -47.68
CA LYS A 717 -10.68 -1.04 -46.85
C LYS A 717 -10.03 -1.43 -45.51
N LEU A 718 -8.78 -1.91 -45.56
CA LEU A 718 -8.00 -2.16 -44.35
C LEU A 718 -7.55 -0.83 -43.70
N ARG A 719 -7.82 -0.62 -42.40
CA ARG A 719 -7.28 0.52 -41.65
C ARG A 719 -5.77 0.38 -41.47
N GLN A 720 -5.05 1.50 -41.44
CA GLN A 720 -3.61 1.49 -41.17
C GLN A 720 -3.33 1.00 -39.74
N GLY A 721 -4.06 1.49 -38.72
CA GLY A 721 -3.88 1.07 -37.32
C GLY A 721 -4.08 -0.44 -37.12
N GLU A 722 -5.15 -1.02 -37.68
CA GLU A 722 -5.43 -2.46 -37.67
C GLU A 722 -4.30 -3.29 -38.31
N LYS A 723 -3.77 -2.84 -39.46
CA LYS A 723 -2.63 -3.50 -40.11
C LYS A 723 -1.39 -3.45 -39.22
N GLN A 724 -1.12 -2.31 -38.58
CA GLN A 724 0.06 -2.14 -37.74
C GLN A 724 -0.03 -2.93 -36.43
N LYS A 725 -1.23 -3.10 -35.85
CA LYS A 725 -1.47 -4.00 -34.72
C LYS A 725 -0.99 -5.42 -35.04
N PHE A 726 -1.53 -6.01 -36.12
CA PHE A 726 -1.11 -7.33 -36.57
C PHE A 726 0.39 -7.42 -36.88
N LEU A 727 0.97 -6.40 -37.52
CA LEU A 727 2.41 -6.35 -37.81
C LEU A 727 3.26 -6.35 -36.54
N GLN A 728 2.86 -5.61 -35.49
CA GLN A 728 3.60 -5.54 -34.22
C GLN A 728 3.47 -6.84 -33.41
N GLU A 729 2.26 -7.41 -33.31
CA GLU A 729 2.02 -8.73 -32.70
C GLU A 729 2.85 -9.82 -33.38
N ALA A 730 2.81 -9.87 -34.72
CA ALA A 730 3.58 -10.84 -35.49
C ALA A 730 5.09 -10.67 -35.29
N GLN A 731 5.60 -9.43 -35.25
CA GLN A 731 7.01 -9.17 -34.94
C GLN A 731 7.39 -9.59 -33.52
N PHE A 732 6.50 -9.39 -32.55
CA PHE A 732 6.72 -9.80 -31.15
C PHE A 732 6.88 -11.32 -31.02
N PHE A 733 5.95 -12.11 -31.57
CA PHE A 733 6.04 -13.57 -31.49
C PHE A 733 7.14 -14.16 -32.40
N LEU A 734 7.35 -13.62 -33.61
CA LEU A 734 8.50 -14.00 -34.45
C LEU A 734 9.84 -13.74 -33.74
N GLY A 735 9.95 -12.64 -32.99
CA GLY A 735 11.12 -12.32 -32.17
C GLY A 735 11.37 -13.26 -30.98
N ARG A 736 10.47 -14.23 -30.74
CA ARG A 736 10.47 -15.19 -29.62
C ARG A 736 10.48 -16.65 -30.06
N VAL A 737 10.58 -16.92 -31.37
CA VAL A 737 10.69 -18.27 -31.96
C VAL A 737 11.87 -19.06 -31.39
N ASP A 738 13.00 -18.40 -31.09
CA ASP A 738 14.17 -19.07 -30.47
C ASP A 738 13.87 -19.54 -29.05
N LEU A 739 13.19 -18.71 -28.24
CA LEU A 739 12.71 -19.07 -26.91
C LEU A 739 11.73 -20.23 -26.98
N ASP A 740 10.78 -20.22 -27.94
CA ASP A 740 9.82 -21.30 -28.09
C ASP A 740 10.48 -22.66 -28.38
N LYS A 741 11.46 -22.67 -29.29
CA LYS A 741 12.28 -23.86 -29.60
C LYS A 741 13.06 -24.33 -28.38
N ALA A 742 13.64 -23.41 -27.60
CA ALA A 742 14.35 -23.75 -26.37
C ALA A 742 13.41 -24.38 -25.32
N ILE A 743 12.18 -23.86 -25.18
CA ILE A 743 11.15 -24.45 -24.30
C ILE A 743 10.74 -25.83 -24.82
N ALA A 744 10.38 -25.99 -26.11
CA ALA A 744 9.96 -27.27 -26.69
C ALA A 744 11.04 -28.38 -26.52
N LYS A 745 12.31 -28.01 -26.70
CA LYS A 745 13.48 -28.87 -26.48
C LYS A 745 13.63 -29.26 -25.00
N ALA A 746 13.47 -28.30 -24.09
CA ALA A 746 13.55 -28.51 -22.65
C ALA A 746 12.40 -29.40 -22.14
N GLU A 747 11.17 -29.13 -22.56
CA GLU A 747 9.97 -29.94 -22.26
C GLU A 747 10.18 -31.40 -22.68
N LYS A 748 10.69 -31.64 -23.90
CA LYS A 748 11.01 -32.97 -24.42
C LYS A 748 12.06 -33.71 -23.59
N ALA A 749 13.11 -33.02 -23.14
CA ALA A 749 14.12 -33.61 -22.25
C ALA A 749 13.55 -33.93 -20.85
N LEU A 750 12.64 -33.09 -20.35
CA LEU A 750 12.04 -33.23 -19.03
C LEU A 750 11.16 -34.48 -18.90
N VAL A 751 10.47 -34.91 -19.96
CA VAL A 751 9.52 -36.06 -19.96
C VAL A 751 10.08 -37.30 -19.24
N THR A 752 11.35 -37.64 -19.47
CA THR A 752 11.99 -38.85 -18.90
C THR A 752 12.77 -38.61 -17.61
N LYS A 753 12.85 -37.35 -17.14
CA LYS A 753 13.77 -36.91 -16.05
C LYS A 753 13.11 -36.07 -14.95
N LYS A 754 11.80 -35.79 -15.03
CA LYS A 754 11.04 -34.91 -14.12
C LYS A 754 11.25 -35.15 -12.62
N ALA A 755 11.50 -36.38 -12.19
CA ALA A 755 11.74 -36.75 -10.79
C ALA A 755 13.19 -36.56 -10.30
N THR A 756 14.11 -36.04 -11.12
CA THR A 756 15.51 -35.77 -10.74
C THR A 756 15.70 -34.32 -10.30
N LYS A 757 16.67 -34.01 -9.44
CA LYS A 757 16.98 -32.61 -9.01
C LYS A 757 17.22 -31.68 -10.20
N ASN A 758 17.93 -32.15 -11.23
CA ASN A 758 18.17 -31.39 -12.46
C ASN A 758 16.89 -31.23 -13.29
N GLY A 759 16.02 -32.24 -13.33
CA GLY A 759 14.71 -32.17 -13.99
C GLY A 759 13.75 -31.20 -13.31
N GLN A 760 13.71 -31.19 -11.97
CA GLN A 760 12.97 -30.19 -11.20
C GLN A 760 13.48 -28.78 -11.53
N LEU A 761 14.81 -28.59 -11.56
CA LEU A 761 15.45 -27.32 -11.90
C LEU A 761 15.07 -26.83 -13.31
N LEU A 762 15.17 -27.71 -14.32
CA LEU A 762 14.76 -27.43 -15.69
C LEU A 762 13.25 -27.10 -15.78
N GLY A 763 12.41 -27.80 -15.01
CA GLY A 763 10.97 -27.53 -14.93
C GLY A 763 10.64 -26.12 -14.42
N ARG A 764 11.39 -25.60 -13.44
CA ARG A 764 11.22 -24.20 -12.99
C ARG A 764 11.57 -23.21 -14.09
N SER A 765 12.70 -23.41 -14.78
CA SER A 765 13.13 -22.52 -15.87
C SER A 765 12.21 -22.60 -17.10
N ILE A 766 11.63 -23.77 -17.40
CA ILE A 766 10.53 -23.91 -18.38
C ILE A 766 9.36 -23.02 -17.96
N ASN A 767 8.84 -23.14 -16.73
CA ASN A 767 7.71 -22.33 -16.28
C ASN A 767 8.00 -20.81 -16.36
N LYS A 768 9.19 -20.39 -15.91
CA LYS A 768 9.64 -18.98 -16.03
C LYS A 768 9.72 -18.52 -17.49
N ALA A 769 10.20 -19.37 -18.40
CA ALA A 769 10.27 -19.07 -19.83
C ALA A 769 8.90 -19.05 -20.52
N VAL A 770 7.95 -19.92 -20.12
CA VAL A 770 6.56 -19.93 -20.64
C VAL A 770 5.83 -18.65 -20.24
N LEU A 771 5.93 -18.22 -18.98
CA LEU A 771 5.40 -16.93 -18.53
C LEU A 771 6.08 -15.77 -19.28
N ALA A 772 7.41 -15.85 -19.44
CA ALA A 772 8.17 -14.83 -20.14
C ALA A 772 7.91 -14.75 -21.64
N TYR A 773 7.33 -15.79 -22.27
CA TYR A 773 7.02 -15.82 -23.71
C TYR A 773 5.95 -14.80 -24.10
N ASN A 774 4.88 -14.64 -23.30
CA ASN A 774 3.80 -13.70 -23.60
C ASN A 774 4.00 -12.28 -23.03
N ASN A 775 4.91 -12.09 -22.08
CA ASN A 775 5.07 -10.80 -21.38
C ASN A 775 5.90 -9.78 -22.20
N SER A 776 5.27 -8.68 -22.63
CA SER A 776 5.89 -7.61 -23.42
C SER A 776 6.94 -6.78 -22.67
N ALA A 777 6.77 -6.57 -21.36
CA ALA A 777 7.64 -5.73 -20.55
C ALA A 777 9.04 -6.34 -20.30
N ILE A 778 9.21 -7.64 -20.58
CA ILE A 778 10.49 -8.33 -20.39
C ILE A 778 11.51 -7.90 -21.45
N LYS A 779 12.54 -7.17 -20.99
CA LYS A 779 13.67 -6.69 -21.79
C LYS A 779 14.32 -7.83 -22.59
N LYS A 780 14.61 -7.59 -23.88
CA LYS A 780 15.18 -8.58 -24.83
C LYS A 780 16.44 -9.31 -24.33
N ALA A 781 17.26 -8.67 -23.49
CA ALA A 781 18.41 -9.30 -22.85
C ALA A 781 18.02 -10.42 -21.88
N ASN A 782 16.91 -10.27 -21.14
CA ASN A 782 16.40 -11.27 -20.22
C ASN A 782 15.83 -12.48 -20.98
N VAL A 783 15.17 -12.24 -22.12
CA VAL A 783 14.73 -13.30 -23.05
C VAL A 783 15.93 -14.12 -23.54
N LYS A 784 17.01 -13.47 -24.01
CA LYS A 784 18.23 -14.16 -24.43
C LYS A 784 19.00 -14.83 -23.28
N ARG A 785 18.84 -14.37 -22.02
CA ARG A 785 19.34 -15.12 -20.83
C ARG A 785 18.53 -16.40 -20.60
N LEU A 786 17.19 -16.34 -20.67
CA LEU A 786 16.31 -17.51 -20.50
C LEU A 786 16.52 -18.57 -21.60
N GLU A 787 16.74 -18.16 -22.85
CA GLU A 787 17.14 -19.08 -23.93
C GLU A 787 18.43 -19.85 -23.58
N LYS A 788 19.47 -19.11 -23.17
CA LYS A 788 20.75 -19.70 -22.74
C LYS A 788 20.56 -20.62 -21.52
N GLU A 789 19.74 -20.23 -20.56
CA GLU A 789 19.45 -21.02 -19.36
C GLU A 789 18.78 -22.36 -19.69
N LEU A 790 17.75 -22.35 -20.54
CA LEU A 790 17.06 -23.55 -20.99
C LEU A 790 18.00 -24.51 -21.72
N ASP A 791 18.86 -23.99 -22.61
CA ASP A 791 19.84 -24.83 -23.34
C ASP A 791 20.87 -25.46 -22.39
N LEU A 792 21.40 -24.67 -21.45
CA LEU A 792 22.37 -25.12 -20.46
C LEU A 792 21.78 -26.17 -19.49
N LEU A 793 20.56 -25.94 -18.99
CA LEU A 793 19.87 -26.87 -18.08
C LEU A 793 19.35 -28.11 -18.81
N THR A 794 18.95 -27.99 -20.09
CA THR A 794 18.62 -29.16 -20.93
C THR A 794 19.85 -30.06 -21.08
N GLY A 795 21.02 -29.48 -21.39
CA GLY A 795 22.28 -30.22 -21.40
C GLY A 795 22.56 -30.91 -20.05
N LEU A 796 22.40 -30.20 -18.94
CA LEU A 796 22.57 -30.73 -17.58
C LEU A 796 21.62 -31.91 -17.25
N VAL A 797 20.41 -31.92 -17.81
CA VAL A 797 19.42 -33.01 -17.67
C VAL A 797 19.75 -34.20 -18.60
N GLU A 798 20.30 -33.94 -19.78
CA GLU A 798 20.79 -34.99 -20.68
C GLU A 798 22.18 -35.57 -20.29
N GLY A 799 22.88 -34.95 -19.34
CA GLY A 799 24.26 -35.33 -18.98
C GLY A 799 25.31 -34.85 -20.01
N LYS A 800 25.05 -33.74 -20.70
CA LYS A 800 25.84 -33.20 -21.82
C LYS A 800 26.14 -31.70 -21.65
N GLY A 801 27.01 -31.18 -22.52
CA GLY A 801 27.33 -29.74 -22.54
C GLY A 801 28.24 -29.31 -21.38
N PRO A 802 28.33 -28.00 -21.10
CA PRO A 802 29.29 -27.47 -20.13
C PRO A 802 28.84 -27.67 -18.68
N LEU A 803 27.55 -27.47 -18.34
CA LEU A 803 27.09 -27.60 -16.96
C LEU A 803 27.19 -29.05 -16.43
N ALA A 804 27.04 -30.06 -17.29
CA ALA A 804 27.24 -31.46 -16.92
C ALA A 804 28.72 -31.83 -16.66
N GLN A 805 29.66 -30.93 -16.98
CA GLN A 805 31.11 -31.09 -16.76
C GLN A 805 31.66 -30.08 -15.74
N ALA A 806 30.79 -29.27 -15.15
CA ALA A 806 31.13 -28.18 -14.23
C ALA A 806 31.00 -28.61 -12.77
N THR A 807 31.81 -27.98 -11.91
CA THR A 807 31.61 -28.02 -10.46
C THR A 807 30.49 -27.04 -10.10
N MET A 808 29.35 -27.56 -9.67
CA MET A 808 28.23 -26.75 -9.18
C MET A 808 28.29 -26.64 -7.65
N VAL A 809 28.24 -25.41 -7.15
CA VAL A 809 28.32 -25.03 -5.74
C VAL A 809 27.22 -24.04 -5.39
N GLN A 810 26.80 -23.98 -4.12
CA GLN A 810 25.69 -23.13 -3.70
C GLN A 810 26.19 -21.89 -2.96
N GLY A 811 26.01 -20.73 -3.58
CA GLY A 811 26.27 -19.44 -2.96
C GLY A 811 25.06 -18.99 -2.15
N VAL A 812 25.21 -18.76 -0.85
CA VAL A 812 24.13 -18.21 0.00
C VAL A 812 24.68 -17.04 0.81
N TYR A 813 23.92 -15.94 0.86
CA TYR A 813 24.24 -14.75 1.64
C TYR A 813 22.97 -14.11 2.20
N LEU A 814 22.93 -13.79 3.50
CA LEU A 814 21.84 -13.01 4.10
C LEU A 814 22.07 -11.53 3.78
N LEU A 815 21.24 -10.95 2.91
CA LEU A 815 21.29 -9.53 2.61
C LEU A 815 20.73 -8.73 3.78
N LYS A 816 21.55 -7.84 4.33
CA LYS A 816 21.14 -6.74 5.19
C LYS A 816 21.30 -5.44 4.40
N THR A 817 20.26 -4.62 4.36
CA THR A 817 20.21 -3.37 3.59
C THR A 817 19.77 -2.22 4.50
N PRO A 818 20.25 -0.97 4.29
CA PRO A 818 19.74 0.20 5.01
C PRO A 818 18.40 0.71 4.44
N LEU A 819 17.96 0.17 3.29
CA LEU A 819 16.60 0.36 2.77
C LEU A 819 15.57 -0.26 3.74
N PRO A 820 14.33 0.23 3.81
CA PRO A 820 13.30 -0.25 4.75
C PRO A 820 12.65 -1.58 4.29
N LEU A 821 13.48 -2.57 3.98
CA LEU A 821 13.09 -3.86 3.41
C LEU A 821 13.43 -4.98 4.41
N PRO A 822 12.67 -6.09 4.45
CA PRO A 822 13.02 -7.24 5.29
C PRO A 822 14.38 -7.84 4.89
N GLU A 823 15.13 -8.34 5.86
CA GLU A 823 16.35 -9.11 5.59
C GLU A 823 16.00 -10.45 4.93
N TYR A 824 16.70 -10.81 3.86
CA TYR A 824 16.40 -12.01 3.08
C TYR A 824 17.66 -12.67 2.49
N TYR A 825 17.61 -13.97 2.17
CA TYR A 825 18.76 -14.69 1.63
C TYR A 825 18.84 -14.58 0.10
N ILE A 826 19.97 -14.12 -0.42
CA ILE A 826 20.33 -14.33 -1.82
C ILE A 826 20.93 -15.73 -1.94
N GLY A 827 20.32 -16.58 -2.76
CA GLY A 827 20.73 -17.96 -3.03
C GLY A 827 21.03 -18.17 -4.51
N LEU A 828 22.17 -18.77 -4.85
CA LEU A 828 22.63 -18.98 -6.21
C LEU A 828 23.16 -20.41 -6.40
N ASN A 829 22.85 -21.06 -7.52
CA ASN A 829 23.64 -22.18 -8.02
C ASN A 829 24.69 -21.63 -8.98
N VAL A 830 25.97 -21.75 -8.63
CA VAL A 830 27.09 -21.22 -9.44
C VAL A 830 27.88 -22.39 -10.01
N TYR A 831 28.15 -22.35 -11.31
CA TYR A 831 28.78 -23.43 -12.06
C TYR A 831 30.17 -22.99 -12.54
N PHE A 832 31.22 -23.69 -12.10
CA PHE A 832 32.60 -23.43 -12.49
C PHE A 832 33.16 -24.52 -13.42
N ASP A 833 33.91 -24.14 -14.44
CA ASP A 833 34.63 -25.10 -15.29
C ASP A 833 35.86 -25.69 -14.58
N LYS A 834 36.49 -26.68 -15.22
CA LYS A 834 37.67 -27.38 -14.69
C LYS A 834 38.92 -26.50 -14.53
N SER A 835 38.92 -25.27 -15.07
CA SER A 835 39.97 -24.27 -14.87
C SER A 835 39.66 -23.28 -13.74
N GLY A 836 38.42 -23.26 -13.23
CA GLY A 836 37.96 -22.33 -12.21
C GLY A 836 37.23 -21.10 -12.74
N LYS A 837 36.74 -21.12 -13.99
CA LYS A 837 35.94 -20.01 -14.55
C LYS A 837 34.44 -20.20 -14.35
N LEU A 838 33.74 -19.15 -13.96
CA LEU A 838 32.29 -19.12 -13.80
C LEU A 838 31.61 -19.23 -15.18
N ILE A 839 30.93 -20.35 -15.44
CA ILE A 839 30.21 -20.60 -16.70
C ILE A 839 28.82 -19.96 -16.67
N TYR A 840 28.13 -20.12 -15.53
CA TYR A 840 26.77 -19.62 -15.31
C TYR A 840 26.49 -19.45 -13.82
N ALA A 841 25.68 -18.44 -13.49
CA ALA A 841 25.07 -18.26 -12.17
C ALA A 841 23.54 -18.21 -12.34
N LEU A 842 22.86 -19.12 -11.64
CA LEU A 842 21.41 -19.28 -11.66
C LEU A 842 20.81 -18.81 -10.33
N ASP A 843 19.78 -17.97 -10.39
CA ASP A 843 19.08 -17.52 -9.19
C ASP A 843 18.22 -18.65 -8.59
N MET A 844 18.42 -18.84 -7.29
CA MET A 844 17.77 -19.84 -6.42
C MET A 844 17.22 -19.19 -5.14
N SER A 845 17.24 -17.85 -5.04
CA SER A 845 16.79 -17.10 -3.87
C SER A 845 15.32 -17.39 -3.55
N ASP A 846 14.52 -17.67 -4.59
CA ASP A 846 13.14 -18.14 -4.50
C ASP A 846 12.95 -19.54 -3.88
N THR A 847 14.02 -20.33 -3.68
CA THR A 847 13.96 -21.68 -3.07
C THR A 847 14.55 -21.77 -1.66
N ILE A 848 15.21 -20.72 -1.16
CA ILE A 848 15.68 -20.71 0.23
C ILE A 848 14.44 -20.62 1.13
N GLY A 849 14.32 -21.49 2.12
CA GLY A 849 13.10 -21.56 2.95
C GLY A 849 11.91 -22.28 2.31
N GLU A 850 11.99 -22.73 1.05
CA GLU A 850 10.89 -23.44 0.38
C GLU A 850 10.42 -24.67 1.19
N GLY A 851 9.11 -24.74 1.47
CA GLY A 851 8.50 -25.78 2.30
C GLY A 851 8.65 -25.59 3.82
N GLN A 852 9.28 -24.50 4.28
CA GLN A 852 9.28 -24.09 5.69
C GLN A 852 8.09 -23.18 5.98
N LYS A 853 7.66 -23.16 7.25
CA LYS A 853 6.61 -22.28 7.76
C LYS A 853 7.14 -21.41 8.89
N ASP A 854 6.61 -20.21 9.02
CA ASP A 854 6.90 -19.30 10.13
C ASP A 854 6.20 -19.76 11.43
N ALA A 855 6.30 -18.95 12.50
CA ALA A 855 5.67 -19.23 13.78
C ALA A 855 4.12 -19.20 13.75
N TYR A 856 3.53 -18.65 12.69
CA TYR A 856 2.09 -18.50 12.49
C TYR A 856 1.55 -19.49 11.45
N GLY A 857 2.41 -20.34 10.87
CA GLY A 857 2.04 -21.33 9.86
C GLY A 857 2.05 -20.81 8.42
N ASN A 858 2.44 -19.57 8.15
CA ASN A 858 2.59 -19.04 6.78
C ASN A 858 3.80 -19.68 6.09
N PRO A 859 3.79 -19.93 4.77
CA PRO A 859 5.00 -20.29 4.04
C PRO A 859 6.08 -19.21 4.19
N ILE A 860 7.32 -19.59 4.48
CA ILE A 860 8.44 -18.63 4.49
C ILE A 860 8.82 -18.32 3.05
N LEU A 861 8.33 -17.18 2.54
CA LEU A 861 8.80 -16.60 1.28
C LEU A 861 10.11 -15.85 1.54
N ASN A 862 11.18 -16.23 0.84
CA ASN A 862 12.50 -15.65 1.01
C ASN A 862 12.83 -14.56 -0.03
N VAL A 863 12.00 -14.35 -1.04
CA VAL A 863 12.04 -13.14 -1.87
C VAL A 863 10.61 -12.66 -1.99
N ASP A 864 10.32 -11.57 -1.29
CA ASP A 864 9.00 -10.95 -1.26
C ASP A 864 8.75 -10.08 -2.49
N GLU A 865 7.49 -9.78 -2.84
CA GLU A 865 7.18 -8.75 -3.83
C GLU A 865 7.60 -7.36 -3.31
N ASP A 866 7.52 -7.17 -1.98
CA ASP A 866 7.96 -5.99 -1.21
C ASP A 866 9.47 -5.66 -1.32
N ASN A 867 10.26 -6.34 -2.15
CA ASN A 867 11.66 -5.93 -2.44
C ASN A 867 11.78 -4.71 -3.39
N GLU A 868 10.66 -4.06 -3.74
CA GLU A 868 10.60 -2.87 -4.63
C GLU A 868 11.33 -3.06 -5.98
N GLY A 869 11.42 -4.32 -6.43
CA GLY A 869 12.14 -4.73 -7.63
C GLY A 869 13.67 -4.69 -7.56
N TYR A 870 14.27 -4.31 -6.42
CA TYR A 870 15.73 -4.21 -6.26
C TYR A 870 16.46 -5.54 -6.47
N HIS A 871 15.88 -6.67 -6.05
CA HIS A 871 16.44 -8.01 -6.31
C HIS A 871 16.41 -8.32 -7.81
N ALA A 872 15.30 -8.04 -8.50
CA ALA A 872 15.18 -8.26 -9.95
C ALA A 872 16.18 -7.40 -10.76
N LEU A 873 16.38 -6.15 -10.34
CA LEU A 873 17.39 -5.25 -10.91
C LEU A 873 18.83 -5.76 -10.68
N ALA A 874 19.11 -6.37 -9.53
CA ALA A 874 20.41 -6.98 -9.24
C ALA A 874 20.63 -8.30 -10.01
N VAL A 875 19.61 -9.16 -10.11
CA VAL A 875 19.63 -10.44 -10.86
C VAL A 875 19.93 -10.21 -12.35
N ALA A 876 19.50 -9.08 -12.92
CA ALA A 876 19.86 -8.67 -14.27
C ALA A 876 21.38 -8.48 -14.50
N THR A 877 22.20 -8.43 -13.45
CA THR A 877 23.68 -8.37 -13.54
C THR A 877 24.38 -9.74 -13.54
N LEU A 878 23.66 -10.85 -13.29
CA LEU A 878 24.27 -12.19 -13.19
C LEU A 878 25.06 -12.62 -14.45
N ALA A 879 24.69 -12.08 -15.62
CA ALA A 879 25.40 -12.33 -16.88
C ALA A 879 26.83 -11.77 -16.90
N ASP A 880 27.11 -10.70 -16.15
CA ASP A 880 28.37 -9.97 -16.25
C ASP A 880 29.53 -10.68 -15.51
N TYR A 881 29.21 -11.58 -14.58
CA TYR A 881 30.18 -12.38 -13.84
C TYR A 881 30.65 -13.62 -14.63
N GLU A 882 30.03 -13.92 -15.76
CA GLU A 882 30.34 -15.09 -16.58
C GLU A 882 31.70 -14.93 -17.28
N GLY A 883 32.57 -15.93 -17.14
CA GLY A 883 33.95 -15.91 -17.60
C GLY A 883 34.99 -15.46 -16.56
N LEU A 884 34.57 -14.94 -15.40
CA LEU A 884 35.48 -14.61 -14.29
C LEU A 884 36.12 -15.86 -13.68
N ASP A 885 37.39 -15.75 -13.32
CA ASP A 885 38.16 -16.76 -12.61
C ASP A 885 37.89 -16.70 -11.09
N ILE A 886 37.86 -17.85 -10.42
CA ILE A 886 37.69 -17.98 -8.95
C ILE A 886 38.64 -17.05 -8.17
N LYS A 887 39.91 -16.93 -8.58
CA LYS A 887 40.88 -16.06 -7.89
C LYS A 887 40.56 -14.58 -8.11
N THR A 888 40.03 -14.22 -9.28
CA THR A 888 39.53 -12.85 -9.52
C THR A 888 38.31 -12.56 -8.64
N ILE A 889 37.38 -13.52 -8.52
CA ILE A 889 36.19 -13.40 -7.67
C ILE A 889 36.58 -13.25 -6.18
N LEU A 890 37.46 -14.12 -5.67
CA LEU A 890 37.83 -14.14 -4.25
C LEU A 890 38.70 -12.94 -3.82
N ASN A 891 39.58 -12.42 -4.69
CA ASN A 891 40.52 -11.35 -4.32
C ASN A 891 40.04 -9.93 -4.69
N SER A 892 38.88 -9.78 -5.36
CA SER A 892 38.34 -8.47 -5.76
C SER A 892 37.16 -8.03 -4.90
N LYS A 893 37.01 -6.72 -4.70
CA LYS A 893 35.73 -6.10 -4.31
C LYS A 893 34.91 -5.82 -5.56
N LEU A 894 33.59 -5.85 -5.46
CA LEU A 894 32.66 -5.54 -6.56
C LEU A 894 32.95 -4.18 -7.23
N SER A 895 33.41 -3.18 -6.48
CA SER A 895 33.78 -1.85 -6.99
C SER A 895 35.03 -1.85 -7.88
N GLN A 896 35.84 -2.91 -7.87
CA GLN A 896 37.04 -3.07 -8.70
C GLN A 896 36.75 -3.81 -10.02
N LEU A 897 35.61 -4.53 -10.10
CA LEU A 897 35.22 -5.32 -11.27
C LEU A 897 34.45 -4.45 -12.28
N THR A 898 35.19 -3.69 -13.09
CA THR A 898 34.64 -2.77 -14.10
C THR A 898 33.82 -3.46 -15.21
N SER A 899 33.94 -4.78 -15.37
CA SER A 899 33.11 -5.58 -16.27
C SER A 899 31.67 -5.76 -15.79
N ILE A 900 31.40 -5.60 -14.48
CA ILE A 900 30.07 -5.75 -13.90
C ILE A 900 29.35 -4.40 -13.98
N ARG A 901 28.24 -4.34 -14.71
CA ARG A 901 27.48 -3.09 -14.87
C ARG A 901 27.08 -2.50 -13.51
N GLN A 902 27.14 -1.18 -13.39
CA GLN A 902 26.63 -0.50 -12.21
C GLN A 902 25.10 -0.42 -12.30
N VAL A 903 24.42 -0.64 -11.18
CA VAL A 903 22.97 -0.47 -11.04
C VAL A 903 22.77 0.30 -9.72
N PRO A 904 22.80 1.65 -9.73
CA PRO A 904 22.88 2.45 -8.51
C PRO A 904 21.71 2.21 -7.55
N THR A 905 20.49 2.11 -8.08
CA THR A 905 19.28 1.78 -7.30
C THR A 905 19.40 0.45 -6.55
N ALA A 906 19.93 -0.59 -7.21
CA ALA A 906 20.07 -1.92 -6.64
C ALA A 906 21.47 -2.20 -6.04
N ALA A 907 22.22 -1.17 -5.61
CA ALA A 907 23.62 -1.30 -5.21
C ALA A 907 23.87 -2.36 -4.10
N TYR A 908 23.05 -2.34 -3.05
CA TYR A 908 23.14 -3.32 -1.94
C TYR A 908 22.83 -4.75 -2.38
N HIS A 909 21.80 -4.91 -3.21
CA HIS A 909 21.35 -6.21 -3.72
C HIS A 909 22.40 -6.82 -4.66
N ARG A 910 23.00 -6.01 -5.53
CA ARG A 910 24.13 -6.39 -6.39
C ARG A 910 25.37 -6.79 -5.58
N ALA A 911 25.66 -6.09 -4.48
CA ALA A 911 26.73 -6.45 -3.55
C ALA A 911 26.46 -7.80 -2.86
N GLY A 912 25.21 -8.06 -2.44
CA GLY A 912 24.81 -9.36 -1.89
C GLY A 912 24.89 -10.51 -2.90
N ILE A 913 24.53 -10.28 -4.17
CA ILE A 913 24.76 -11.25 -5.26
C ILE A 913 26.25 -11.55 -5.41
N PHE A 914 27.12 -10.53 -5.42
CA PHE A 914 28.56 -10.77 -5.50
C PHE A 914 29.09 -11.54 -4.29
N GLN A 915 28.61 -11.25 -3.07
CA GLN A 915 29.00 -11.99 -1.87
C GLN A 915 28.53 -13.45 -1.92
N ALA A 916 27.34 -13.74 -2.45
CA ALA A 916 26.89 -15.12 -2.70
C ALA A 916 27.78 -15.83 -3.73
N ILE A 917 28.19 -15.14 -4.81
CA ILE A 917 29.16 -15.67 -5.79
C ILE A 917 30.53 -15.93 -5.16
N GLN A 918 31.01 -15.05 -4.27
CA GLN A 918 32.27 -15.26 -3.52
C GLN A 918 32.17 -16.46 -2.57
N ASN A 919 31.04 -16.62 -1.87
CA ASN A 919 30.81 -17.76 -0.98
C ASN A 919 30.83 -19.09 -1.77
N ALA A 920 30.23 -19.11 -2.97
CA ALA A 920 30.32 -20.25 -3.89
C ALA A 920 31.76 -20.49 -4.40
N ALA A 921 32.48 -19.45 -4.81
CA ALA A 921 33.85 -19.55 -5.30
C ALA A 921 34.82 -20.13 -4.24
N ALA A 922 34.59 -19.80 -2.96
CA ALA A 922 35.39 -20.31 -1.84
C ALA A 922 35.18 -21.82 -1.60
N GLU A 923 33.99 -22.35 -1.90
CA GLU A 923 33.74 -23.81 -1.93
C GLU A 923 34.37 -24.44 -3.19
N ALA A 924 34.19 -23.83 -4.36
CA ALA A 924 34.72 -24.35 -5.61
C ALA A 924 36.25 -24.43 -5.66
N GLU A 925 36.99 -23.50 -5.04
CA GLU A 925 38.46 -23.56 -4.93
C GLU A 925 38.95 -24.80 -4.16
N GLN A 926 38.12 -25.34 -3.25
CA GLN A 926 38.43 -26.55 -2.49
C GLN A 926 38.07 -27.84 -3.24
N LEU A 927 37.05 -27.78 -4.11
CA LEU A 927 36.54 -28.93 -4.88
C LEU A 927 37.25 -29.15 -6.22
N LEU A 928 37.84 -28.11 -6.81
CA LEU A 928 38.53 -28.20 -8.10
C LEU A 928 39.92 -28.86 -7.99
N PRO A 929 40.35 -29.64 -9.00
CA PRO A 929 41.63 -30.32 -8.97
C PRO A 929 42.80 -29.31 -9.01
N LYS A 930 43.64 -29.34 -7.98
CA LYS A 930 44.81 -28.45 -7.88
C LYS A 930 45.82 -28.75 -9.00
N PRO A 931 46.37 -27.73 -9.70
CA PRO A 931 47.37 -27.96 -10.73
C PRO A 931 48.67 -28.57 -10.16
N GLY A 932 48.99 -29.80 -10.56
CA GLY A 932 50.34 -30.35 -10.48
C GLY A 932 50.74 -31.07 -9.18
N THR A 933 50.26 -32.30 -8.99
CA THR A 933 51.03 -33.35 -8.31
C THR A 933 51.03 -34.64 -9.14
N HIS A 934 51.94 -34.73 -10.10
CA HIS A 934 52.31 -36.02 -10.67
C HIS A 934 53.22 -36.76 -9.67
N SER A 935 52.83 -37.97 -9.29
CA SER A 935 53.76 -38.99 -8.80
C SER A 935 53.45 -40.30 -9.51
N GLU A 936 54.41 -40.80 -10.27
CA GLU A 936 54.26 -42.05 -11.02
C GLU A 936 54.12 -43.25 -10.07
N LYS A 937 53.35 -44.26 -10.49
CA LYS A 937 53.80 -45.66 -10.42
C LYS A 937 53.05 -46.53 -11.42
N SER A 938 53.81 -47.36 -12.12
CA SER A 938 53.38 -48.25 -13.17
C SER A 938 53.27 -49.70 -12.68
N SER A 939 52.52 -50.52 -13.44
CA SER A 939 52.42 -51.99 -13.30
C SER A 939 51.76 -52.50 -11.99
N SER A 940 51.16 -53.70 -11.93
CA SER A 940 50.99 -54.75 -12.95
C SER A 940 49.60 -55.41 -12.86
N SER A 941 49.31 -56.31 -13.80
CA SER A 941 48.15 -57.21 -13.80
C SER A 941 48.07 -58.15 -12.58
N GLU A 942 46.86 -58.55 -12.20
CA GLU A 942 46.45 -59.97 -12.21
C GLU A 942 44.91 -60.17 -12.11
N SER A 943 44.43 -61.42 -12.09
CA SER A 943 43.06 -61.76 -12.51
C SER A 943 42.28 -62.75 -11.62
N ALA A 944 40.96 -62.55 -11.61
CA ALA A 944 39.87 -63.53 -11.47
C ALA A 944 39.71 -64.41 -10.20
N ASN A 945 38.43 -64.58 -9.82
CA ASN A 945 37.89 -65.59 -8.88
C ASN A 945 38.28 -65.41 -7.39
N SER A 946 37.55 -65.98 -6.40
CA SER A 946 36.51 -67.02 -6.48
C SER A 946 35.33 -66.83 -5.50
N LYS A 947 34.34 -67.72 -5.66
CA LYS A 947 33.11 -67.94 -4.87
C LYS A 947 33.38 -68.07 -3.36
N ASP A 948 32.62 -67.45 -2.45
CA ASP A 948 31.18 -67.64 -2.13
C ASP A 948 30.86 -68.94 -1.36
N ARG A 949 30.37 -68.77 -0.12
CA ARG A 949 29.65 -69.69 0.81
C ARG A 949 29.53 -68.98 2.18
N GLY A 950 28.37 -68.75 2.80
CA GLY A 950 26.98 -68.86 2.30
C GLY A 950 25.95 -68.90 3.45
N LEU A 951 24.67 -68.65 3.12
CA LEU A 951 23.44 -68.87 3.95
C LEU A 951 23.26 -67.88 5.15
N GLN A 952 22.06 -67.40 5.53
CA GLN A 952 20.67 -67.77 5.17
C GLN A 952 19.78 -66.57 4.71
N SER A 953 18.51 -66.85 4.39
CA SER A 953 17.43 -65.95 3.89
C SER A 953 17.02 -64.82 4.86
N ASN A 954 16.68 -63.57 4.47
CA ASN A 954 15.70 -63.04 3.45
C ASN A 954 14.23 -63.13 3.96
N PRO A 955 13.29 -62.14 3.80
CA PRO A 955 13.31 -60.93 2.94
C PRO A 955 12.69 -59.60 3.50
N LYS A 956 12.67 -58.55 2.63
CA LYS A 956 11.75 -57.36 2.53
C LYS A 956 12.08 -55.98 3.16
N THR A 957 11.60 -54.95 2.43
CA THR A 957 11.24 -53.55 2.80
C THR A 957 12.30 -52.50 3.19
N ASN A 958 13.04 -52.04 2.17
CA ASN A 958 13.08 -50.66 1.68
C ASN A 958 12.53 -49.50 2.55
N ARG A 959 13.38 -48.51 2.89
CA ARG A 959 13.10 -47.05 2.77
C ARG A 959 14.39 -46.22 2.84
N GLY A 960 14.57 -45.25 1.95
CA GLY A 960 15.71 -44.33 1.93
C GLY A 960 15.56 -43.15 2.91
N ARG A 961 16.65 -42.42 3.16
CA ARG A 961 16.65 -41.15 3.91
C ARG A 961 16.84 -39.96 2.97
N HIS A 962 16.00 -38.94 3.14
CA HIS A 962 16.17 -37.63 2.50
C HIS A 962 17.16 -36.74 3.29
N SER A 963 17.60 -35.66 2.66
CA SER A 963 18.67 -34.76 3.09
C SER A 963 18.16 -33.37 3.49
N ALA A 964 18.67 -32.84 4.59
CA ALA A 964 18.73 -31.40 4.88
C ALA A 964 19.85 -31.16 5.91
N ILE A 965 20.87 -30.37 5.56
CA ILE A 965 21.96 -29.95 6.47
C ILE A 965 22.32 -28.50 6.16
N LEU A 966 22.13 -27.61 7.12
CA LEU A 966 22.79 -26.30 7.14
C LEU A 966 24.26 -26.49 7.59
N PRO A 967 25.25 -25.88 6.91
CA PRO A 967 26.64 -26.01 7.31
C PRO A 967 26.90 -25.29 8.64
N ARG A 968 27.51 -26.01 9.60
CA ARG A 968 28.03 -25.40 10.84
C ARG A 968 29.29 -24.60 10.53
N THR A 969 29.19 -23.27 10.51
CA THR A 969 30.38 -22.42 10.63
C THR A 969 30.86 -22.41 12.08
N GLY A 970 32.17 -22.63 12.29
CA GLY A 970 32.75 -22.68 13.63
C GLY A 970 34.21 -22.29 13.65
N SER A 971 34.49 -21.10 14.17
CA SER A 971 35.82 -20.67 14.60
C SER A 971 35.73 -20.20 16.06
N LYS A 972 36.70 -20.58 16.89
CA LYS A 972 36.71 -20.26 18.33
C LYS A 972 37.53 -19.00 18.58
N GLY A 973 36.98 -18.04 19.32
CA GLY A 973 37.67 -16.83 19.77
C GLY A 973 36.90 -16.14 20.88
N SER A 974 37.39 -16.25 22.12
CA SER A 974 36.86 -15.56 23.32
C SER A 974 37.18 -14.06 23.31
N PHE A 975 36.56 -13.17 24.11
CA PHE A 975 35.72 -13.35 25.31
C PHE A 975 34.79 -12.13 25.53
N VAL A 976 33.73 -12.30 26.33
CA VAL A 976 32.93 -11.27 27.05
C VAL A 976 32.20 -10.22 26.20
N TYR A 977 30.91 -10.48 25.98
CA TYR A 977 29.85 -9.63 26.55
C TYR A 977 28.76 -10.54 27.13
N GLY A 978 28.19 -10.19 28.28
CA GLY A 978 27.10 -10.92 28.91
C GLY A 978 25.78 -10.19 28.74
N ILE A 979 24.73 -10.89 28.30
CA ILE A 979 23.36 -10.37 28.27
C ILE A 979 22.46 -11.36 29.02
N LEU A 980 21.80 -10.86 30.07
CA LEU A 980 20.67 -11.51 30.74
C LEU A 980 19.42 -11.29 29.88
N GLY A 981 18.63 -12.34 29.64
CA GLY A 981 17.51 -12.30 28.69
C GLY A 981 16.50 -13.43 28.89
N TYR A 982 16.10 -13.62 30.15
CA TYR A 982 15.12 -14.56 30.71
C TYR A 982 14.28 -15.44 29.74
N THR A 983 14.41 -16.75 29.93
CA THR A 983 13.46 -17.76 29.42
C THR A 983 12.07 -17.58 30.04
N SER A 984 11.04 -17.39 29.21
CA SER A 984 9.65 -17.33 29.66
C SER A 984 9.15 -18.67 30.22
N VAL A 985 9.00 -18.75 31.55
CA VAL A 985 8.57 -19.97 32.29
C VAL A 985 7.12 -20.39 31.98
N ALA A 986 6.33 -19.52 31.34
CA ALA A 986 4.90 -19.71 31.09
C ALA A 986 4.51 -21.02 30.37
N LEU A 987 5.33 -21.50 29.42
CA LEU A 987 4.96 -22.65 28.58
C LEU A 987 4.93 -23.99 29.34
N LEU A 988 5.64 -24.10 30.48
CA LEU A 988 5.64 -25.31 31.31
C LEU A 988 4.43 -25.41 32.26
N SER A 989 3.79 -24.28 32.58
CA SER A 989 2.60 -24.25 33.45
C SER A 989 1.33 -24.69 32.72
N LEU A 990 1.20 -24.41 31.42
CA LEU A 990 -0.02 -24.70 30.66
C LEU A 990 -0.24 -26.21 30.45
N ILE A 991 0.84 -26.97 30.26
CA ILE A 991 0.81 -28.43 30.10
C ILE A 991 0.38 -29.15 31.41
N ALA A 992 0.58 -28.52 32.57
CA ALA A 992 0.15 -29.07 33.87
C ALA A 992 -1.36 -28.95 34.13
N ALA A 993 -2.02 -27.91 33.60
CA ALA A 993 -3.43 -27.61 33.89
C ALA A 993 -4.42 -28.57 33.18
N ILE A 994 -4.10 -29.01 31.96
CA ILE A 994 -5.04 -29.74 31.08
C ILE A 994 -5.30 -31.20 31.54
N LYS A 995 -4.54 -31.73 32.51
CA LYS A 995 -4.66 -33.13 32.99
C LYS A 995 -5.53 -33.37 34.23
N LYS A 996 -6.30 -32.39 34.71
CA LYS A 996 -7.22 -32.56 35.87
C LYS A 996 -8.63 -31.97 35.66
N LYS A 997 -9.41 -32.53 34.73
CA LYS A 997 -10.88 -32.55 34.81
C LYS A 997 -11.53 -33.65 33.96
N LYS A 998 -11.35 -34.90 34.38
CA LYS A 998 -12.23 -36.04 34.03
C LYS A 998 -12.35 -37.00 35.21
N TYR A 999 -13.08 -36.55 36.22
CA TYR A 999 -13.90 -37.28 37.20
C TYR A 999 -14.66 -36.22 38.03
#